data_AF-K3VM59-F1
#
_entry.id   AF-K3VM59-F1
#
_cell.length_a   1.000
_cell.length_b   1.000
_cell.length_c   1.000
_cell.angle_alpha   90.00
_cell.angle_beta   90.00
_cell.angle_gamma   90.00
#
_symmetry.space_group_name_H-M   'P 1'
#
loop_
_entity.id
_entity.type
_entity.pdbx_description
1 polymer ?
#
loop_
_entity_poly.entity_id
_entity_poly.type
_entity_poly.pdbx_seq_one_letter_code
_entity_poly.pdbx_strand_id
1 'polypeptide(L)'
;MVQYVFTPWRDRYELLLVREQMYTGITTNVRDPKQKLGQDASGSSEDMQIRQDIDDKETRARQHQAVARVSMWMQRGNCPHLIESTALLMAAMLSDREAATRENAASSAYAIRATYSAAFSRFVTGLLDSHQDKQRKQSMYSVADTIGLPATFVELRHQCTHEQLPSLAKLRTAARKALLWIWDYHWKQLDEDSSDPCRMTILRYLKEGDETKLGAILDDFERWPKERLLKTIQELTQQLKGAEEDKKATKPGAMDTTMKDHEVDTVNVVEEEEDDDFAHSTFSSIDTSTCNSTSASDSSPMYRLAASRPFLKQKIGYLSTAGRTDSEGCHSSGQDQLDSYCQHPPLAELGTPKLDIIGGKDCEGVTKTPVHGETFKLGDITFKGVHTPCHTQDSICFFAQDGNDKAVFTGDTLFIGGCGRFFEGDAKEMHEALNERLAALPDDTVVYPGHEYTKANVQFAASVSQREAVQSLHSFAENNKVTTGKFTIGDEKEHNVFMRVEDPEIQKQTGETEPVAVMAKLREMKNNFNPVDRLISPPKRKTPAASGSAAPKTRQSKLAKEHNVTPQEEGEIREAFSLFAEPMDGEKYGVLPIDDVKSALIALGVPPSSHAELKEFVSILDPDNDGYATFEPFFAICALKFHTREHDSDAHRAEVEEAFRLFTNGQDGPITLGHLRRVAAVLKEDVDEELLKDMILEANGGVGVARGVGAEEFDRVMKSAGVWR
;
A
#
# COMPACT_ATOMS: atom_id res chain seq x y z
N MET A 1 10.05 -22.20 -25.51
CA MET A 1 9.96 -22.60 -24.10
C MET A 1 9.25 -21.51 -23.30
N VAL A 2 7.93 -21.37 -23.45
CA VAL A 2 7.09 -20.34 -22.75
C VAL A 2 6.38 -20.90 -21.51
N GLN A 3 6.82 -22.06 -21.02
CA GLN A 3 6.18 -22.79 -19.91
C GLN A 3 6.80 -22.48 -18.54
N TYR A 4 7.76 -21.55 -18.45
CA TYR A 4 8.43 -21.25 -17.19
C TYR A 4 7.69 -20.17 -16.42
N VAL A 5 7.13 -20.55 -15.27
CA VAL A 5 6.60 -19.64 -14.25
C VAL A 5 7.57 -19.65 -13.08
N PHE A 6 8.13 -18.49 -12.73
CA PHE A 6 9.08 -18.37 -11.62
C PHE A 6 8.32 -18.22 -10.30
N THR A 7 8.70 -19.03 -9.32
CA THR A 7 8.11 -19.02 -7.97
C THR A 7 9.19 -18.77 -6.90
N PRO A 8 8.85 -18.12 -5.77
CA PRO A 8 9.85 -17.83 -4.72
C PRO A 8 10.14 -19.02 -3.80
N TRP A 9 9.23 -19.99 -3.72
CA TRP A 9 9.44 -21.26 -3.01
C TRP A 9 10.31 -22.21 -3.83
N ARG A 10 11.05 -23.06 -3.12
CA ARG A 10 11.96 -24.07 -3.68
C ARG A 10 11.20 -25.10 -4.51
N ASP A 11 10.09 -25.59 -3.97
CA ASP A 11 9.28 -26.65 -4.57
C ASP A 11 7.84 -26.59 -4.03
N ARG A 12 6.98 -27.44 -4.60
CA ARG A 12 5.57 -27.52 -4.22
C ARG A 12 5.37 -27.98 -2.77
N TYR A 13 6.28 -28.79 -2.22
CA TYR A 13 6.16 -29.26 -0.84
C TYR A 13 6.34 -28.12 0.15
N GLU A 14 7.33 -27.25 -0.08
CA GLU A 14 7.54 -26.07 0.76
C GLU A 14 6.29 -25.18 0.80
N LEU A 15 5.62 -25.01 -0.36
CA LEU A 15 4.36 -24.27 -0.47
C LEU A 15 3.23 -24.93 0.35
N LEU A 16 3.06 -26.25 0.23
CA LEU A 16 2.00 -26.99 0.93
C LEU A 16 2.26 -27.08 2.44
N LEU A 17 3.52 -27.12 2.87
CA LEU A 17 3.88 -27.09 4.29
C LEU A 17 3.49 -25.75 4.91
N VAL A 18 3.78 -24.61 4.24
CA VAL A 18 3.35 -23.29 4.71
C VAL A 18 1.82 -23.20 4.76
N ARG A 19 1.12 -23.74 3.77
CA ARG A 19 -0.35 -23.85 3.79
C ARG A 19 -0.85 -24.58 5.05
N GLU A 20 -0.29 -25.75 5.34
CA GLU A 20 -0.66 -26.56 6.51
C GLU A 20 -0.40 -25.79 7.81
N GLN A 21 0.79 -25.22 7.96
CA GLN A 21 1.20 -24.48 9.16
C GLN A 21 0.34 -23.23 9.41
N MET A 22 -0.02 -22.47 8.36
CA MET A 22 -0.88 -21.29 8.49
C MET A 22 -2.30 -21.67 8.97
N TYR A 23 -2.89 -22.70 8.37
CA TYR A 23 -4.30 -23.03 8.58
C TYR A 23 -4.56 -24.09 9.66
N THR A 24 -3.50 -24.53 10.36
CA THR A 24 -3.61 -25.39 11.55
C THR A 24 -4.55 -24.72 12.57
N GLY A 25 -5.62 -25.40 12.97
CA GLY A 25 -6.62 -24.88 13.92
C GLY A 25 -7.68 -23.91 13.34
N ILE A 26 -7.54 -23.45 12.10
CA ILE A 26 -8.50 -22.54 11.45
C ILE A 26 -9.58 -23.32 10.69
N THR A 27 -9.19 -24.41 10.00
CA THR A 27 -10.09 -25.22 9.16
C THR A 27 -10.79 -26.35 9.93
N THR A 28 -10.26 -26.75 11.09
CA THR A 28 -10.80 -27.84 11.93
C THR A 28 -12.11 -27.47 12.62
N ASN A 29 -12.42 -26.18 12.78
CA ASN A 29 -13.71 -25.74 13.32
C ASN A 29 -14.89 -25.88 12.34
N VAL A 30 -14.65 -26.32 11.09
CA VAL A 30 -15.69 -26.48 10.05
C VAL A 30 -15.91 -27.94 9.66
N ARG A 31 -15.01 -28.87 10.01
CA ARG A 31 -15.25 -30.32 9.79
C ARG A 31 -15.98 -30.91 10.99
N ASP A 32 -17.29 -31.08 10.80
CA ASP A 32 -18.22 -31.96 11.52
C ASP A 32 -17.93 -32.20 13.03
N PRO A 33 -18.70 -31.58 13.95
CA PRO A 33 -18.53 -31.73 15.41
C PRO A 33 -18.60 -33.19 15.93
N LYS A 34 -19.00 -34.13 15.07
CA LYS A 34 -19.19 -35.54 15.43
C LYS A 34 -17.91 -36.38 15.44
N GLN A 35 -16.77 -35.90 14.94
CA GLN A 35 -15.52 -36.69 14.92
C GLN A 35 -14.63 -36.54 16.16
N LYS A 36 -14.91 -35.60 17.08
CA LYS A 36 -14.18 -35.48 18.36
C LYS A 36 -14.73 -36.35 19.51
N LEU A 37 -15.79 -37.14 19.28
CA LEU A 37 -16.24 -38.16 20.23
C LEU A 37 -15.70 -39.53 19.83
N GLY A 38 -14.43 -39.79 20.14
CA GLY A 38 -13.86 -41.10 19.88
C GLY A 38 -12.38 -41.19 20.12
N GLN A 39 -11.92 -40.89 21.34
CA GLN A 39 -10.90 -41.64 22.09
C GLN A 39 -10.38 -40.79 23.27
N ASP A 40 -10.43 -41.40 24.45
CA ASP A 40 -9.69 -41.08 25.68
C ASP A 40 -10.06 -39.80 26.47
N ALA A 41 -11.30 -39.74 26.94
CA ALA A 41 -11.74 -38.79 27.98
C ALA A 41 -11.51 -39.33 29.41
N SER A 42 -10.26 -39.59 29.78
CA SER A 42 -9.87 -40.05 31.14
C SER A 42 -8.75 -39.22 31.78
N GLY A 43 -8.61 -37.94 31.40
CA GLY A 43 -7.71 -36.99 32.06
C GLY A 43 -8.45 -36.05 33.02
N SER A 44 -7.78 -35.61 34.09
CA SER A 44 -8.32 -34.58 34.99
C SER A 44 -8.56 -33.25 34.24
N SER A 45 -9.42 -32.37 34.77
CA SER A 45 -9.70 -31.06 34.16
C SER A 45 -8.43 -30.21 33.99
N GLU A 46 -7.44 -30.40 34.85
CA GLU A 46 -6.14 -29.73 34.78
C GLU A 46 -5.28 -30.33 33.66
N ASP A 47 -5.28 -31.65 33.47
CA ASP A 47 -4.55 -32.31 32.37
C ASP A 47 -5.13 -31.94 30.99
N MET A 48 -6.45 -31.76 30.89
CA MET A 48 -7.08 -31.28 29.65
C MET A 48 -6.69 -29.83 29.34
N GLN A 49 -6.65 -28.95 30.35
CA GLN A 49 -6.23 -27.56 30.16
C GLN A 49 -4.75 -27.49 29.77
N ILE A 50 -3.87 -28.25 30.43
CA ILE A 50 -2.44 -28.31 30.14
C ILE A 50 -2.21 -28.83 28.71
N ARG A 51 -2.91 -29.88 28.28
CA ARG A 51 -2.80 -30.42 26.91
C ARG A 51 -3.27 -29.40 25.86
N GLN A 52 -4.34 -28.67 26.15
CA GLN A 52 -4.87 -27.65 25.25
C GLN A 52 -3.97 -26.42 25.15
N ASP A 53 -3.36 -26.01 26.27
CA ASP A 53 -2.37 -24.92 26.31
C ASP A 53 -1.07 -25.28 25.56
N ILE A 54 -0.66 -26.56 25.60
CA ILE A 54 0.49 -27.08 24.84
C ILE A 54 0.19 -27.09 23.33
N ASP A 55 -0.98 -27.60 22.92
CA ASP A 55 -1.42 -27.64 21.51
C ASP A 55 -1.55 -26.22 20.90
N ASP A 56 -2.08 -25.27 21.68
CA ASP A 56 -2.16 -23.86 21.30
C ASP A 56 -0.77 -23.19 21.20
N LYS A 57 0.20 -23.61 22.02
CA LYS A 57 1.58 -23.10 21.94
C LYS A 57 2.32 -23.65 20.72
N GLU A 58 2.17 -24.94 20.43
CA GLU A 58 2.78 -25.57 19.26
C GLU A 58 2.18 -25.04 17.95
N THR A 59 0.86 -24.91 17.89
CA THR A 59 0.16 -24.32 16.74
C THR A 59 0.65 -22.90 16.46
N ARG A 60 0.78 -22.08 17.51
CA ARG A 60 1.34 -20.72 17.36
C ARG A 60 2.77 -20.75 16.82
N ALA A 61 3.64 -21.60 17.36
CA ALA A 61 5.02 -21.71 16.89
C ALA A 61 5.11 -22.06 15.39
N ARG A 62 4.26 -22.99 14.92
CA ARG A 62 4.15 -23.34 13.49
C ARG A 62 3.67 -22.17 12.64
N GLN A 63 2.66 -21.43 13.11
CA GLN A 63 2.17 -20.23 12.42
C GLN A 63 3.24 -19.13 12.34
N HIS A 64 4.02 -18.89 13.41
CA HIS A 64 5.16 -17.96 13.36
C HIS A 64 6.20 -18.39 12.33
N GLN A 65 6.55 -19.68 12.28
CA GLN A 65 7.50 -20.20 11.31
C GLN A 65 7.00 -20.00 9.86
N ALA A 66 5.71 -20.23 9.62
CA ALA A 66 5.09 -20.02 8.32
C ALA A 66 5.10 -18.54 7.90
N VAL A 67 4.77 -17.63 8.82
CA VAL A 67 4.84 -16.17 8.57
C VAL A 67 6.27 -15.75 8.21
N ALA A 68 7.26 -16.22 8.96
CA ALA A 68 8.68 -15.94 8.67
C ALA A 68 9.10 -16.50 7.30
N ARG A 69 8.61 -17.69 6.93
CA ARG A 69 8.89 -18.29 5.62
C ARG A 69 8.30 -17.47 4.46
N VAL A 70 7.05 -17.03 4.58
CA VAL A 70 6.42 -16.17 3.56
C VAL A 70 7.15 -14.83 3.47
N SER A 71 7.57 -14.25 4.59
CA SER A 71 8.37 -13.02 4.60
C SER A 71 9.67 -13.18 3.77
N MET A 72 10.37 -14.31 3.91
CA MET A 72 11.52 -14.63 3.05
C MET A 72 11.13 -14.73 1.56
N TRP A 73 10.00 -15.36 1.24
CA TRP A 73 9.53 -15.44 -0.15
C TRP A 73 9.20 -14.08 -0.76
N MET A 74 8.65 -13.16 0.03
CA MET A 74 8.40 -11.78 -0.41
C MET A 74 9.70 -11.07 -0.81
N GLN A 75 10.79 -11.25 -0.03
CA GLN A 75 12.10 -10.67 -0.33
C GLN A 75 12.76 -11.27 -1.58
N ARG A 76 12.46 -12.54 -1.91
CA ARG A 76 12.90 -13.17 -3.17
C ARG A 76 12.19 -12.62 -4.41
N GLY A 77 11.07 -11.89 -4.23
CA GLY A 77 10.25 -11.36 -5.32
C GLY A 77 9.26 -12.38 -5.88
N ASN A 78 8.27 -11.89 -6.64
CA ASN A 78 7.21 -12.69 -7.28
C ASN A 78 6.37 -13.55 -6.30
N CYS A 79 6.25 -13.15 -5.03
CA CYS A 79 5.30 -13.78 -4.11
C CYS A 79 3.86 -13.39 -4.49
N PRO A 80 2.94 -14.34 -4.69
CA PRO A 80 1.54 -14.04 -4.94
C PRO A 80 0.91 -13.20 -3.82
N HIS A 81 0.12 -12.19 -4.20
CA HIS A 81 -0.53 -11.26 -3.28
C HIS A 81 -1.39 -11.96 -2.21
N LEU A 82 -2.07 -13.05 -2.55
CA LEU A 82 -2.90 -13.80 -1.61
C LEU A 82 -2.07 -14.55 -0.55
N ILE A 83 -0.85 -14.97 -0.89
CA ILE A 83 0.08 -15.59 0.05
C ILE A 83 0.64 -14.53 1.02
N GLU A 84 1.04 -13.36 0.50
CA GLU A 84 1.42 -12.19 1.31
C GLU A 84 0.28 -11.78 2.28
N SER A 85 -0.93 -11.62 1.74
CA SER A 85 -2.12 -11.22 2.52
C SER A 85 -2.43 -12.22 3.64
N THR A 86 -2.27 -13.52 3.38
CA THR A 86 -2.43 -14.58 4.39
C THR A 86 -1.43 -14.38 5.53
N ALA A 87 -0.16 -14.14 5.22
CA ALA A 87 0.88 -13.96 6.23
C ALA A 87 0.68 -12.67 7.05
N LEU A 88 0.29 -11.56 6.41
CA LEU A 88 0.01 -10.29 7.10
C LEU A 88 -1.16 -10.42 8.10
N LEU A 89 -2.27 -11.03 7.67
CA LEU A 89 -3.43 -11.27 8.54
C LEU A 89 -3.09 -12.23 9.69
N MET A 90 -2.30 -13.26 9.42
CA MET A 90 -1.82 -14.19 10.44
C MET A 90 -0.90 -13.51 11.46
N ALA A 91 0.05 -12.70 10.99
CA ALA A 91 0.97 -11.94 11.85
C ALA A 91 0.22 -11.00 12.79
N ALA A 92 -0.82 -10.31 12.29
CA ALA A 92 -1.69 -9.47 13.11
C ALA A 92 -2.41 -10.29 14.20
N MET A 93 -2.91 -11.49 13.85
CA MET A 93 -3.56 -12.40 14.81
C MET A 93 -2.62 -12.97 15.87
N LEU A 94 -1.38 -13.28 15.51
CA LEU A 94 -0.36 -13.76 16.45
C LEU A 94 0.02 -12.64 17.42
N SER A 95 0.28 -11.44 16.90
CA SER A 95 0.61 -10.25 17.71
C SER A 95 -0.49 -9.90 18.70
N ASP A 96 -1.76 -10.00 18.30
CA ASP A 96 -2.92 -9.76 19.17
C ASP A 96 -2.99 -10.76 20.34
N ARG A 97 -2.70 -12.04 20.07
CA ARG A 97 -2.68 -13.10 21.09
C ARG A 97 -1.53 -12.93 22.08
N GLU A 98 -0.37 -12.49 21.60
CA GLU A 98 0.80 -12.20 22.46
C GLU A 98 0.61 -10.93 23.30
N ALA A 99 -0.07 -9.92 22.75
CA ALA A 99 -0.43 -8.71 23.48
C ALA A 99 -1.35 -9.00 24.67
N ALA A 100 -2.27 -9.97 24.51
CA ALA A 100 -3.21 -10.37 25.56
C ALA A 100 -2.55 -11.02 26.78
N THR A 101 -1.31 -11.52 26.65
CA THR A 101 -0.56 -12.17 27.76
C THR A 101 0.40 -11.22 28.48
N ARG A 102 0.57 -9.97 28.03
CA ARG A 102 1.49 -8.98 28.63
C ARG A 102 0.74 -8.03 29.58
N GLU A 103 1.42 -7.59 30.65
CA GLU A 103 0.84 -6.72 31.71
C GLU A 103 0.39 -5.32 31.22
N ASN A 104 0.82 -4.87 30.03
CA ASN A 104 0.49 -3.55 29.44
C ASN A 104 -0.52 -3.62 28.27
N ALA A 105 -1.64 -4.33 28.44
CA ALA A 105 -2.64 -4.58 27.39
C ALA A 105 -3.27 -3.31 26.76
N ALA A 106 -3.37 -2.20 27.50
CA ALA A 106 -4.05 -0.98 27.04
C ALA A 106 -3.25 -0.20 25.98
N SER A 107 -1.92 -0.08 26.13
CA SER A 107 -1.04 0.57 25.14
C SER A 107 -0.93 -0.27 23.86
N SER A 108 -0.99 -1.60 23.99
CA SER A 108 -0.94 -2.52 22.85
C SER A 108 -2.21 -2.49 22.00
N ALA A 109 -3.38 -2.14 22.55
CA ALA A 109 -4.66 -2.24 21.84
C ALA A 109 -4.73 -1.34 20.59
N TYR A 110 -4.11 -0.15 20.63
CA TYR A 110 -4.05 0.74 19.46
C TYR A 110 -3.14 0.19 18.37
N ALA A 111 -1.94 -0.27 18.73
CA ALA A 111 -0.99 -0.89 17.80
C ALA A 111 -1.57 -2.13 17.11
N ILE A 112 -2.29 -2.97 17.85
CA ILE A 112 -2.95 -4.15 17.28
C ILE A 112 -4.07 -3.75 16.31
N ARG A 113 -4.88 -2.73 16.65
CA ARG A 113 -5.91 -2.21 15.72
C ARG A 113 -5.28 -1.70 14.42
N ALA A 114 -4.20 -0.92 14.52
CA ALA A 114 -3.47 -0.42 13.35
C ALA A 114 -2.90 -1.57 12.50
N THR A 115 -2.32 -2.59 13.14
CA THR A 115 -1.75 -3.78 12.46
C THR A 115 -2.82 -4.54 11.68
N TYR A 116 -3.98 -4.80 12.30
CA TYR A 116 -5.11 -5.43 11.61
C TYR A 116 -5.63 -4.58 10.46
N SER A 117 -5.82 -3.28 10.66
CA SER A 117 -6.30 -2.37 9.63
C SER A 117 -5.35 -2.30 8.44
N ALA A 118 -4.03 -2.25 8.66
CA ALA A 118 -3.04 -2.27 7.60
C ALA A 118 -3.06 -3.59 6.81
N ALA A 119 -3.05 -4.73 7.51
CA ALA A 119 -3.10 -6.05 6.88
C ALA A 119 -4.40 -6.24 6.05
N PHE A 120 -5.53 -5.83 6.60
CA PHE A 120 -6.84 -5.96 5.94
C PHE A 120 -6.96 -5.03 4.73
N SER A 121 -6.53 -3.77 4.86
CA SER A 121 -6.53 -2.81 3.75
C SER A 121 -5.63 -3.26 2.60
N ARG A 122 -4.43 -3.80 2.92
CA ARG A 122 -3.51 -4.34 1.92
C ARG A 122 -4.13 -5.53 1.18
N PHE A 123 -4.76 -6.46 1.91
CA PHE A 123 -5.47 -7.59 1.32
C PHE A 123 -6.52 -7.15 0.30
N VAL A 124 -7.46 -6.28 0.71
CA VAL A 124 -8.58 -5.85 -0.13
C VAL A 124 -8.11 -5.03 -1.32
N THR A 125 -7.26 -4.02 -1.11
CA THR A 125 -6.79 -3.16 -2.21
C THR A 125 -5.96 -3.93 -3.22
N GLY A 126 -4.96 -4.72 -2.80
CA GLY A 126 -4.13 -5.45 -3.76
C GLY A 126 -4.90 -6.50 -4.56
N LEU A 127 -5.94 -7.10 -3.97
CA LEU A 127 -6.81 -8.03 -4.68
C LEU A 127 -7.65 -7.31 -5.74
N LEU A 128 -8.34 -6.23 -5.36
CA LEU A 128 -9.20 -5.49 -6.29
C LEU A 128 -8.40 -4.82 -7.41
N ASP A 129 -7.23 -4.27 -7.11
CA ASP A 129 -6.36 -3.65 -8.13
C ASP A 129 -5.85 -4.68 -9.14
N SER A 130 -5.62 -5.93 -8.71
CA SER A 130 -5.21 -7.01 -9.63
C SER A 130 -6.30 -7.41 -10.63
N HIS A 131 -7.56 -7.11 -10.32
CA HIS A 131 -8.74 -7.42 -11.14
C HIS A 131 -9.34 -6.19 -11.84
N GLN A 132 -8.75 -5.00 -11.70
CA GLN A 132 -9.16 -3.80 -12.44
C GLN A 132 -8.90 -3.93 -13.94
N ASP A 133 -9.89 -3.56 -14.75
CA ASP A 133 -9.71 -3.42 -16.20
C ASP A 133 -8.91 -2.14 -16.52
N LYS A 134 -7.86 -2.28 -17.33
CA LYS A 134 -7.02 -1.16 -17.78
C LYS A 134 -7.75 -0.18 -18.68
N GLN A 135 -8.87 -0.58 -19.31
CA GLN A 135 -9.63 0.27 -20.22
C GLN A 135 -10.78 1.02 -19.55
N ARG A 136 -11.30 0.54 -18.42
CA ARG A 136 -12.43 1.16 -17.71
C ARG A 136 -12.18 1.16 -16.21
N LYS A 137 -12.14 2.36 -15.62
CA LYS A 137 -12.08 2.55 -14.17
C LYS A 137 -13.43 2.12 -13.56
N GLN A 138 -13.51 0.87 -13.11
CA GLN A 138 -14.65 0.36 -12.35
C GLN A 138 -14.51 0.74 -10.86
N SER A 139 -15.62 0.85 -10.14
CA SER A 139 -15.58 1.07 -8.69
C SER A 139 -15.03 -0.17 -7.96
N MET A 140 -14.43 0.02 -6.79
CA MET A 140 -13.95 -1.10 -5.95
C MET A 140 -15.07 -2.10 -5.64
N TYR A 141 -16.31 -1.63 -5.46
CA TYR A 141 -17.48 -2.47 -5.24
C TYR A 141 -17.84 -3.31 -6.46
N SER A 142 -17.79 -2.73 -7.67
CA SER A 142 -18.06 -3.46 -8.91
C SER A 142 -17.02 -4.55 -9.17
N VAL A 143 -15.74 -4.26 -8.89
CA VAL A 143 -14.67 -5.27 -9.01
C VAL A 143 -14.85 -6.37 -7.95
N ALA A 144 -15.22 -6.00 -6.72
CA ALA A 144 -15.45 -6.94 -5.63
C ALA A 144 -16.58 -7.93 -5.94
N ASP A 145 -17.70 -7.44 -6.47
CA ASP A 145 -18.83 -8.27 -6.89
C ASP A 145 -18.42 -9.29 -7.97
N THR A 146 -17.64 -8.83 -8.95
CA THR A 146 -17.15 -9.69 -10.05
C THR A 146 -16.32 -10.89 -9.56
N ILE A 147 -15.55 -10.72 -8.48
CA ILE A 147 -14.70 -11.78 -7.92
C ILE A 147 -15.31 -12.48 -6.70
N GLY A 148 -16.55 -12.15 -6.32
CA GLY A 148 -17.22 -12.70 -5.15
C GLY A 148 -16.59 -12.30 -3.81
N LEU A 149 -15.95 -11.12 -3.74
CA LEU A 149 -15.45 -10.55 -2.49
C LEU A 149 -16.61 -9.83 -1.77
N PRO A 150 -16.90 -10.14 -0.49
CA PRO A 150 -18.01 -9.51 0.22
C PRO A 150 -17.92 -7.99 0.24
N ALA A 151 -19.01 -7.28 -0.06
CA ALA A 151 -19.07 -5.81 -0.03
C ALA A 151 -18.68 -5.24 1.35
N THR A 152 -18.96 -5.98 2.42
CA THR A 152 -18.55 -5.63 3.80
C THR A 152 -17.04 -5.56 3.99
N PHE A 153 -16.23 -6.24 3.15
CA PHE A 153 -14.77 -6.12 3.18
C PHE A 153 -14.31 -4.83 2.50
N VAL A 154 -14.97 -4.41 1.43
CA VAL A 154 -14.71 -3.12 0.76
C VAL A 154 -15.08 -1.96 1.69
N GLU A 155 -16.23 -2.05 2.36
CA GLU A 155 -16.66 -1.08 3.36
C GLU A 155 -15.69 -1.02 4.55
N LEU A 156 -15.29 -2.16 5.10
CA LEU A 156 -14.34 -2.18 6.20
C LEU A 156 -12.97 -1.61 5.80
N ARG A 157 -12.52 -1.85 4.56
CA ARG A 157 -11.32 -1.22 4.01
C ARG A 157 -11.49 0.30 3.96
N HIS A 158 -12.61 0.80 3.41
CA HIS A 158 -12.91 2.24 3.38
C HIS A 158 -12.86 2.85 4.79
N GLN A 159 -13.50 2.17 5.76
CA GLN A 159 -13.50 2.59 7.16
C GLN A 159 -12.08 2.62 7.76
N CYS A 160 -11.24 1.63 7.43
CA CYS A 160 -9.86 1.58 7.92
C CYS A 160 -8.96 2.70 7.36
N THR A 161 -9.28 3.26 6.19
CA THR A 161 -8.42 4.24 5.50
C THR A 161 -8.92 5.68 5.59
N HIS A 162 -10.24 5.89 5.63
CA HIS A 162 -10.85 7.23 5.53
C HIS A 162 -11.69 7.63 6.73
N GLU A 163 -12.03 6.69 7.62
CA GLU A 163 -12.82 6.96 8.81
C GLU A 163 -12.03 6.64 10.09
N GLN A 164 -12.70 6.71 11.23
CA GLN A 164 -12.10 6.31 12.49
C GLN A 164 -11.81 4.81 12.50
N LEU A 165 -10.60 4.45 12.93
CA LEU A 165 -10.15 3.05 13.01
C LEU A 165 -11.21 2.14 13.66
N PRO A 166 -11.56 0.99 13.05
CA PRO A 166 -12.57 0.11 13.61
C PRO A 166 -12.21 -0.45 14.99
N SER A 167 -13.23 -0.96 15.69
CA SER A 167 -13.02 -1.63 16.97
C SER A 167 -12.24 -2.93 16.79
N LEU A 168 -11.46 -3.31 17.81
CA LEU A 168 -10.65 -4.52 17.78
C LEU A 168 -11.50 -5.79 17.59
N ALA A 169 -12.73 -5.83 18.13
CA ALA A 169 -13.66 -6.93 17.93
C ALA A 169 -14.11 -7.08 16.46
N LYS A 170 -14.38 -5.96 15.78
CA LYS A 170 -14.72 -5.95 14.34
C LYS A 170 -13.53 -6.45 13.51
N LEU A 171 -12.32 -5.97 13.81
CA LEU A 171 -11.08 -6.33 13.10
C LEU A 171 -10.72 -7.82 13.27
N ARG A 172 -10.78 -8.35 14.50
CA ARG A 172 -10.55 -9.79 14.78
C ARG A 172 -11.49 -10.68 13.96
N THR A 173 -12.77 -10.31 13.92
CA THR A 173 -13.80 -11.07 13.19
C THR A 173 -13.55 -11.01 11.69
N ALA A 174 -13.25 -9.81 11.17
CA ALA A 174 -12.97 -9.59 9.76
C ALA A 174 -11.72 -10.34 9.30
N ALA A 175 -10.63 -10.31 10.07
CA ALA A 175 -9.39 -11.03 9.74
C ALA A 175 -9.61 -12.55 9.64
N ARG A 176 -10.40 -13.15 10.54
CA ARG A 176 -10.75 -14.57 10.47
C ARG A 176 -11.59 -14.90 9.23
N LYS A 177 -12.60 -14.07 8.95
CA LYS A 177 -13.44 -14.23 7.74
C LYS A 177 -12.60 -14.08 6.46
N ALA A 178 -11.66 -13.14 6.43
CA ALA A 178 -10.74 -12.95 5.32
C ALA A 178 -9.83 -14.17 5.10
N LEU A 179 -9.22 -14.73 6.15
CA LEU A 179 -8.40 -15.94 6.03
C LEU A 179 -9.19 -17.15 5.49
N LEU A 180 -10.45 -17.32 5.92
CA LEU A 180 -11.34 -18.36 5.39
C LEU A 180 -11.71 -18.12 3.93
N TRP A 181 -12.01 -16.88 3.57
CA TRP A 181 -12.29 -16.52 2.18
C TRP A 181 -11.07 -16.78 1.29
N ILE A 182 -9.86 -16.39 1.72
CA ILE A 182 -8.61 -16.65 0.99
C ILE A 182 -8.35 -18.16 0.88
N TRP A 183 -8.72 -18.95 1.88
CA TRP A 183 -8.62 -20.41 1.81
C TRP A 183 -9.44 -20.98 0.65
N ASP A 184 -10.74 -20.66 0.60
CA ASP A 184 -11.63 -21.18 -0.44
C ASP A 184 -11.29 -20.62 -1.83
N TYR A 185 -10.85 -19.36 -1.89
CA TYR A 185 -10.51 -18.69 -3.15
C TYR A 185 -9.16 -19.16 -3.73
N HIS A 186 -8.16 -19.48 -2.89
CA HIS A 186 -6.79 -19.74 -3.35
C HIS A 186 -6.19 -21.05 -2.82
N TRP A 187 -6.04 -21.20 -1.50
CA TRP A 187 -5.22 -22.29 -0.93
C TRP A 187 -5.81 -23.69 -1.12
N LYS A 188 -7.15 -23.80 -1.13
CA LYS A 188 -7.88 -25.07 -1.26
C LYS A 188 -7.71 -25.72 -2.64
N GLN A 189 -7.51 -24.90 -3.67
CA GLN A 189 -7.36 -25.34 -5.06
C GLN A 189 -5.94 -25.79 -5.40
N LEU A 190 -5.00 -25.68 -4.45
CA LEU A 190 -3.65 -26.20 -4.62
C LEU A 190 -3.68 -27.72 -4.44
N ASP A 191 -3.77 -28.45 -5.56
CA ASP A 191 -3.80 -29.93 -5.58
C ASP A 191 -2.61 -30.56 -4.84
N GLU A 192 -2.89 -31.67 -4.15
CA GLU A 192 -1.92 -32.61 -3.57
C GLU A 192 -1.45 -33.58 -4.65
N ASP A 193 -0.80 -33.05 -5.69
CA ASP A 193 -0.47 -33.87 -6.85
C ASP A 193 0.77 -34.75 -6.63
N SER A 194 0.74 -35.97 -7.17
CA SER A 194 1.67 -37.10 -6.94
C SER A 194 3.13 -36.89 -7.40
N SER A 195 3.46 -35.72 -7.94
CA SER A 195 4.77 -35.35 -8.50
C SER A 195 5.70 -34.70 -7.46
N ASP A 196 5.64 -35.16 -6.21
CA ASP A 196 6.56 -34.71 -5.16
C ASP A 196 8.00 -35.17 -5.49
N PRO A 197 8.95 -34.25 -5.74
CA PRO A 197 10.31 -34.61 -6.12
C PRO A 197 11.04 -35.46 -5.07
N CYS A 198 10.72 -35.25 -3.78
CA CYS A 198 11.26 -36.07 -2.69
C CYS A 198 10.75 -37.51 -2.77
N ARG A 199 9.43 -37.70 -2.88
CA ARG A 199 8.80 -38.99 -3.15
C ARG A 199 9.31 -39.66 -4.43
N MET A 200 9.53 -38.91 -5.50
CA MET A 200 10.09 -39.42 -6.75
C MET A 200 11.55 -39.86 -6.58
N THR A 201 12.34 -39.16 -5.78
CA THR A 201 13.72 -39.53 -5.44
C THR A 201 13.76 -40.83 -4.64
N ILE A 202 12.87 -40.96 -3.64
CA ILE A 202 12.70 -42.19 -2.85
C ILE A 202 12.23 -43.36 -3.74
N LEU A 203 11.23 -43.14 -4.59
CA LEU A 203 10.75 -44.16 -5.52
C LEU A 203 11.78 -44.54 -6.58
N ARG A 204 12.64 -43.61 -7.00
CA ARG A 204 13.77 -43.87 -7.90
C ARG A 204 14.82 -44.73 -7.20
N TYR A 205 15.18 -44.40 -5.96
CA TYR A 205 16.05 -45.22 -5.12
C TYR A 205 15.50 -46.65 -4.94
N LEU A 206 14.21 -46.78 -4.60
CA LEU A 206 13.56 -48.09 -4.40
C LEU A 206 13.42 -48.93 -5.69
N LYS A 207 13.51 -48.30 -6.88
CA LYS A 207 13.44 -48.98 -8.17
C LYS A 207 14.80 -49.23 -8.82
N GLU A 208 15.86 -48.56 -8.37
CA GLU A 208 17.19 -48.64 -8.94
C GLU A 208 17.98 -49.80 -8.30
N GLY A 209 18.30 -50.81 -9.10
CA GLY A 209 19.06 -51.99 -8.67
C GLY A 209 20.55 -51.95 -9.03
N ASP A 210 21.03 -50.84 -9.59
CA ASP A 210 22.40 -50.63 -10.04
C ASP A 210 23.19 -49.79 -9.02
N GLU A 211 24.12 -50.42 -8.31
CA GLU A 211 24.96 -49.81 -7.27
C GLU A 211 25.75 -48.59 -7.76
N THR A 212 26.09 -48.54 -9.06
CA THR A 212 26.87 -47.42 -9.63
C THR A 212 26.05 -46.15 -9.80
N LYS A 213 24.72 -46.26 -9.91
CA LYS A 213 23.79 -45.12 -10.01
C LYS A 213 23.24 -44.71 -8.65
N LEU A 214 23.35 -45.59 -7.66
CA LEU A 214 22.87 -45.36 -6.30
C LEU A 214 23.61 -44.18 -5.64
N GLY A 215 24.93 -44.05 -5.86
CA GLY A 215 25.73 -42.94 -5.33
C GLY A 215 25.18 -41.55 -5.70
N ALA A 216 24.86 -41.32 -6.98
CA ALA A 216 24.28 -40.06 -7.44
C ALA A 216 22.85 -39.80 -6.89
N ILE A 217 22.11 -40.86 -6.56
CA ILE A 217 20.78 -40.76 -5.93
C ILE A 217 20.91 -40.47 -4.43
N LEU A 218 21.95 -40.99 -3.77
CA LEU A 218 22.26 -40.71 -2.36
C LEU A 218 22.69 -39.25 -2.16
N ASP A 219 23.48 -38.69 -3.07
CA ASP A 219 23.82 -37.26 -3.07
C ASP A 219 22.57 -36.37 -3.22
N ASP A 220 21.55 -36.85 -3.96
CA ASP A 220 20.26 -36.17 -4.07
C ASP A 220 19.44 -36.23 -2.77
N PHE A 221 19.69 -37.18 -1.85
CA PHE A 221 19.04 -37.22 -0.54
C PHE A 221 19.57 -36.19 0.44
N GLU A 222 20.85 -35.81 0.36
CA GLU A 222 21.43 -34.74 1.19
C GLU A 222 20.75 -33.39 0.98
N ARG A 223 20.06 -33.22 -0.17
CA ARG A 223 19.30 -32.01 -0.50
C ARG A 223 18.00 -31.89 0.30
N TRP A 224 17.56 -32.94 1.01
CA TRP A 224 16.28 -32.99 1.73
C TRP A 224 16.48 -33.13 3.25
N PRO A 225 15.70 -32.41 4.07
CA PRO A 225 15.73 -32.58 5.53
C PRO A 225 15.41 -34.02 5.94
N LYS A 226 16.07 -34.53 6.98
CA LYS A 226 15.90 -35.91 7.46
C LYS A 226 14.45 -36.21 7.84
N GLU A 227 13.75 -35.27 8.47
CA GLU A 227 12.35 -35.43 8.87
C GLU A 227 11.43 -35.61 7.64
N ARG A 228 11.74 -34.94 6.53
CA ARG A 228 10.98 -35.05 5.28
C ARG A 228 11.14 -36.43 4.66
N LEU A 229 12.37 -36.93 4.57
CA LEU A 229 12.65 -38.26 4.05
C LEU A 229 11.91 -39.33 4.86
N LEU A 230 11.98 -39.25 6.19
CA LEU A 230 11.30 -40.19 7.08
C LEU A 230 9.78 -40.15 6.93
N LYS A 231 9.17 -38.95 6.87
CA LYS A 231 7.72 -38.79 6.69
C LYS A 231 7.26 -39.37 5.34
N THR A 232 7.98 -39.09 4.25
CA THR A 232 7.63 -39.61 2.92
C THR A 232 7.83 -41.13 2.82
N ILE A 233 8.87 -41.68 3.46
CA ILE A 233 9.06 -43.14 3.55
C ILE A 233 7.92 -43.78 4.35
N GLN A 234 7.50 -43.17 5.46
CA GLN A 234 6.37 -43.64 6.27
C GLN A 234 5.05 -43.62 5.46
N GLU A 235 4.77 -42.54 4.73
CA GLU A 235 3.61 -42.42 3.83
C GLU A 235 3.61 -43.50 2.74
N LEU A 236 4.77 -43.75 2.09
CA LEU A 236 4.92 -44.79 1.06
C LEU A 236 4.75 -46.20 1.65
N THR A 237 5.28 -46.44 2.85
CA THR A 237 5.17 -47.72 3.56
C THR A 237 3.71 -48.00 3.95
N GLN A 238 2.98 -46.98 4.39
CA GLN A 238 1.57 -47.11 4.77
C GLN A 238 0.68 -47.36 3.54
N GLN A 239 1.00 -46.73 2.40
CA GLN A 239 0.33 -47.01 1.12
C GLN A 239 0.60 -48.43 0.60
N LEU A 240 1.81 -48.95 0.80
CA LEU A 240 2.14 -50.34 0.45
C LEU A 240 1.41 -51.35 1.34
N LYS A 241 1.29 -51.08 2.65
CA LYS A 241 0.51 -51.92 3.58
C LYS A 241 -0.99 -51.93 3.24
N GLY A 242 -1.57 -50.77 2.90
CA GLY A 242 -2.98 -50.69 2.47
C GLY A 242 -3.24 -51.45 1.15
N ALA A 243 -2.30 -51.41 0.21
CA ALA A 243 -2.41 -52.15 -1.05
C ALA A 243 -2.29 -53.67 -0.89
N GLU A 244 -1.61 -54.17 0.14
CA GLU A 244 -1.58 -55.61 0.50
C GLU A 244 -2.88 -56.07 1.18
N GLU A 245 -3.54 -55.21 1.96
CA GLU A 245 -4.84 -55.49 2.58
C GLU A 245 -5.98 -55.49 1.54
N ASP A 246 -5.97 -54.56 0.58
CA ASP A 246 -6.95 -54.53 -0.53
C ASP A 246 -6.80 -55.71 -1.51
N LYS A 247 -5.57 -56.21 -1.70
CA LYS A 247 -5.31 -57.45 -2.45
C LYS A 247 -5.79 -58.71 -1.72
N LYS A 248 -5.91 -58.68 -0.37
CA LYS A 248 -6.53 -59.75 0.43
C LYS A 248 -8.06 -59.71 0.40
N ALA A 249 -8.67 -58.55 0.13
CA ALA A 249 -10.12 -58.36 0.11
C ALA A 249 -10.78 -58.75 -1.23
N THR A 250 -10.01 -58.88 -2.32
CA THR A 250 -10.56 -59.21 -3.64
C THR A 250 -10.18 -60.63 -4.05
N LYS A 251 -11.03 -61.62 -3.71
CA LYS A 251 -10.97 -62.97 -4.31
C LYS A 251 -11.66 -62.96 -5.68
N PRO A 252 -11.01 -63.40 -6.77
CA PRO A 252 -11.71 -64.06 -7.87
C PRO A 252 -11.71 -65.57 -7.63
N GLY A 253 -12.87 -66.20 -7.89
CA GLY A 253 -13.03 -67.64 -7.85
C GLY A 253 -12.31 -68.37 -8.99
N ALA A 254 -11.61 -69.43 -8.60
CA ALA A 254 -11.35 -70.72 -9.26
C ALA A 254 -10.62 -70.85 -10.63
N MET A 255 -9.74 -71.87 -10.62
CA MET A 255 -9.01 -72.60 -11.69
C MET A 255 -7.75 -71.93 -12.24
N ASP A 256 -6.58 -72.57 -12.38
CA ASP A 256 -6.07 -73.91 -12.05
C ASP A 256 -4.52 -73.85 -12.17
N THR A 257 -3.79 -74.60 -11.33
CA THR A 257 -2.39 -75.13 -11.44
C THR A 257 -1.29 -74.29 -12.15
N THR A 258 -0.05 -74.10 -11.66
CA THR A 258 0.88 -75.03 -10.98
C THR A 258 2.22 -74.33 -10.70
N MET A 259 2.90 -74.71 -9.61
CA MET A 259 4.36 -74.65 -9.36
C MET A 259 5.02 -73.27 -9.21
N LYS A 260 5.98 -73.03 -8.31
CA LYS A 260 6.61 -73.80 -7.23
C LYS A 260 7.34 -72.76 -6.35
N ASP A 261 7.40 -73.07 -5.08
CA ASP A 261 7.96 -72.27 -3.99
C ASP A 261 9.45 -71.96 -4.14
N HIS A 262 9.88 -70.78 -3.66
CA HIS A 262 11.05 -70.71 -2.80
C HIS A 262 10.97 -69.52 -1.82
N GLU A 263 11.35 -69.86 -0.59
CA GLU A 263 11.21 -69.14 0.67
C GLU A 263 12.00 -67.83 0.76
N VAL A 264 11.44 -66.95 1.58
CA VAL A 264 12.04 -65.77 2.18
C VAL A 264 12.88 -66.22 3.37
N ASP A 265 14.10 -65.71 3.51
CA ASP A 265 14.78 -65.66 4.81
C ASP A 265 15.00 -64.20 5.22
N THR A 266 14.48 -63.92 6.41
CA THR A 266 14.50 -62.65 7.12
C THR A 266 15.85 -62.36 7.79
N VAL A 267 16.13 -61.06 7.84
CA VAL A 267 17.23 -60.33 8.49
C VAL A 267 17.57 -60.82 9.90
N ASN A 268 18.88 -60.84 10.22
CA ASN A 268 19.37 -60.62 11.58
C ASN A 268 20.30 -59.41 11.60
N VAL A 269 19.89 -58.39 12.35
CA VAL A 269 20.67 -57.20 12.72
C VAL A 269 21.57 -57.59 13.88
N VAL A 270 22.86 -57.32 13.75
CA VAL A 270 23.81 -57.29 14.87
C VAL A 270 24.37 -55.87 14.91
N GLU A 271 24.12 -55.20 16.03
CA GLU A 271 24.76 -53.94 16.42
C GLU A 271 26.19 -54.24 16.85
N GLU A 272 27.20 -53.55 16.30
CA GLU A 272 28.47 -53.30 16.98
C GLU A 272 28.97 -51.90 16.64
N GLU A 273 29.24 -51.14 17.70
CA GLU A 273 30.02 -49.90 17.73
C GLU A 273 31.51 -50.23 17.49
N GLU A 274 32.25 -49.35 16.81
CA GLU A 274 33.67 -49.11 17.13
C GLU A 274 34.19 -47.80 16.48
N ASP A 275 34.92 -47.05 17.31
CA ASP A 275 35.69 -45.84 17.00
C ASP A 275 37.01 -46.15 16.27
N ASP A 276 37.53 -45.16 15.53
CA ASP A 276 38.91 -44.63 15.54
C ASP A 276 39.47 -44.19 14.17
N ASP A 277 39.84 -42.90 14.13
CA ASP A 277 41.02 -42.26 13.53
C ASP A 277 41.71 -42.83 12.27
N PHE A 278 41.79 -42.03 11.19
CA PHE A 278 43.08 -41.64 10.58
C PHE A 278 43.02 -40.54 9.49
N ALA A 279 43.80 -39.48 9.72
CA ALA A 279 44.64 -38.66 8.82
C ALA A 279 44.18 -38.08 7.45
N HIS A 280 44.34 -36.75 7.39
CA HIS A 280 44.85 -35.88 6.30
C HIS A 280 45.15 -36.49 4.91
N SER A 281 44.58 -35.87 3.86
CA SER A 281 45.39 -35.46 2.71
C SER A 281 44.82 -34.22 2.01
N THR A 282 45.72 -33.28 1.74
CA THR A 282 45.60 -32.10 0.87
C THR A 282 45.66 -32.51 -0.60
N PHE A 283 44.85 -31.90 -1.48
CA PHE A 283 45.25 -31.72 -2.87
C PHE A 283 44.71 -30.44 -3.50
N SER A 284 45.57 -29.82 -4.30
CA SER A 284 45.54 -28.48 -4.86
C SER A 284 44.81 -28.36 -6.19
N SER A 285 44.33 -27.13 -6.45
CA SER A 285 44.40 -26.36 -7.71
C SER A 285 44.38 -27.08 -9.05
N ILE A 286 43.36 -26.80 -9.87
CA ILE A 286 43.48 -26.76 -11.34
C ILE A 286 42.75 -25.51 -11.85
N ASP A 287 43.54 -24.56 -12.37
CA ASP A 287 43.13 -23.56 -13.35
C ASP A 287 42.87 -24.24 -14.70
N THR A 288 41.88 -23.76 -15.45
CA THR A 288 42.13 -23.31 -16.84
C THR A 288 40.91 -22.60 -17.44
N SER A 289 41.23 -21.44 -17.98
CA SER A 289 40.45 -20.56 -18.84
C SER A 289 39.92 -21.23 -20.12
N THR A 290 38.81 -20.67 -20.63
CA THR A 290 38.65 -19.94 -21.91
C THR A 290 37.43 -20.42 -22.73
N CYS A 291 36.36 -19.63 -22.77
CA CYS A 291 35.71 -19.30 -24.04
C CYS A 291 34.99 -17.94 -23.89
N ASN A 292 35.23 -17.08 -24.87
CA ASN A 292 34.78 -15.70 -24.91
C ASN A 292 34.23 -15.49 -26.32
N SER A 293 32.94 -15.18 -26.46
CA SER A 293 32.41 -14.44 -27.62
C SER A 293 30.94 -14.05 -27.41
N THR A 294 30.72 -12.73 -27.26
CA THR A 294 29.66 -11.89 -27.86
C THR A 294 28.19 -12.31 -27.65
N SER A 295 27.30 -11.54 -27.02
CA SER A 295 27.00 -10.12 -27.24
C SER A 295 26.43 -9.45 -25.98
N ALA A 296 27.00 -8.30 -25.60
CA ALA A 296 26.52 -7.45 -24.51
C ALA A 296 26.31 -6.03 -25.04
N SER A 297 25.06 -5.62 -25.18
CA SER A 297 24.62 -4.22 -25.24
C SER A 297 23.24 -4.17 -24.62
N ASP A 298 23.00 -3.16 -23.77
CA ASP A 298 21.79 -2.91 -22.96
C ASP A 298 21.68 -3.57 -21.58
N SER A 299 22.69 -3.37 -20.73
CA SER A 299 22.50 -3.40 -19.27
C SER A 299 23.04 -2.13 -18.61
N SER A 300 22.20 -1.53 -17.75
CA SER A 300 22.47 -0.30 -17.00
C SER A 300 23.77 -0.40 -16.17
N PRO A 301 24.51 0.71 -15.96
CA PRO A 301 25.77 0.75 -15.20
C PRO A 301 25.71 0.12 -13.78
N MET A 302 24.54 0.12 -13.13
CA MET A 302 24.30 -0.52 -11.83
C MET A 302 24.64 -2.02 -11.80
N TYR A 303 24.45 -2.75 -12.90
CA TYR A 303 24.80 -4.17 -12.94
C TYR A 303 26.33 -4.40 -13.01
N ARG A 304 27.11 -3.43 -13.50
CA ARG A 304 28.58 -3.55 -13.55
C ARG A 304 29.24 -3.26 -12.20
N LEU A 305 28.67 -2.34 -11.41
CA LEU A 305 29.16 -2.05 -10.06
C LEU A 305 28.85 -3.18 -9.06
N ALA A 306 27.69 -3.84 -9.18
CA ALA A 306 27.31 -4.89 -8.23
C ALA A 306 27.83 -6.30 -8.59
N ALA A 307 28.08 -6.61 -9.86
CA ALA A 307 28.28 -8.01 -10.30
C ALA A 307 29.75 -8.46 -10.43
N SER A 308 30.75 -7.69 -9.99
CA SER A 308 32.16 -8.02 -10.31
C SER A 308 33.13 -8.23 -9.15
N ARG A 309 32.73 -8.22 -7.85
CA ARG A 309 33.67 -8.51 -6.75
C ARG A 309 33.03 -9.24 -5.54
N PRO A 310 33.54 -10.42 -5.12
CA PRO A 310 33.13 -11.07 -3.88
C PRO A 310 33.92 -10.46 -2.71
N PHE A 311 33.65 -9.21 -2.33
CA PHE A 311 34.17 -8.61 -1.10
C PHE A 311 33.26 -7.46 -0.64
N LEU A 312 32.20 -7.81 0.09
CA LEU A 312 31.41 -6.87 0.91
C LEU A 312 31.07 -7.56 2.24
N LYS A 313 32.12 -7.94 2.97
CA LYS A 313 32.04 -8.46 4.35
C LYS A 313 32.55 -7.46 5.40
N GLN A 314 32.68 -6.16 5.06
CA GLN A 314 33.10 -5.14 6.02
C GLN A 314 32.30 -3.85 5.85
N LYS A 315 31.53 -3.52 6.89
CA LYS A 315 30.83 -2.25 7.15
C LYS A 315 29.95 -1.73 6.01
N ILE A 316 28.72 -2.22 5.93
CA ILE A 316 27.68 -1.59 5.10
C ILE A 316 27.01 -0.53 5.98
N GLY A 317 26.96 0.73 5.57
CA GLY A 317 26.12 1.75 6.21
C GLY A 317 24.81 1.91 5.45
N TYR A 318 23.71 2.19 6.14
CA TYR A 318 22.41 2.49 5.50
C TYR A 318 22.25 4.01 5.32
N LEU A 319 21.72 4.45 4.19
CA LEU A 319 21.50 5.88 3.89
C LEU A 319 20.00 6.17 3.80
N SER A 320 19.47 7.01 4.70
CA SER A 320 18.08 7.49 4.65
C SER A 320 18.01 8.95 4.19
N THR A 321 17.15 9.22 3.20
CA THR A 321 17.02 10.55 2.57
C THR A 321 15.80 11.37 3.04
N ALA A 322 14.94 10.81 3.90
CA ALA A 322 13.71 11.48 4.38
C ALA A 322 13.38 11.16 5.85
N GLY A 323 12.92 12.15 6.62
CA GLY A 323 12.38 11.98 7.97
C GLY A 323 10.90 11.59 8.02
N ARG A 324 10.38 11.46 9.25
CA ARG A 324 8.98 11.06 9.51
C ARG A 324 8.00 12.11 8.98
N THR A 325 7.33 11.81 7.87
CA THR A 325 6.03 12.39 7.56
C THR A 325 4.95 11.32 7.56
N ASP A 326 3.91 11.56 8.35
CA ASP A 326 2.73 10.71 8.48
C ASP A 326 1.93 10.69 7.17
N SER A 327 2.01 9.58 6.43
CA SER A 327 0.92 8.91 5.67
C SER A 327 1.46 7.89 4.67
N GLU A 328 2.75 7.92 4.31
CA GLU A 328 3.39 6.90 3.49
C GLU A 328 4.80 6.61 4.02
N GLY A 329 4.95 5.65 4.92
CA GLY A 329 6.24 5.23 5.48
C GLY A 329 7.21 4.59 4.47
N CYS A 330 7.17 4.90 3.18
CA CYS A 330 7.89 4.16 2.14
C CYS A 330 9.42 4.20 2.29
N HIS A 331 9.98 5.31 2.78
CA HIS A 331 11.44 5.51 2.88
C HIS A 331 12.06 5.12 4.23
N SER A 332 11.26 5.10 5.31
CA SER A 332 11.68 4.76 6.68
C SER A 332 11.13 3.41 7.19
N SER A 333 10.07 2.85 6.61
CA SER A 333 9.46 1.58 7.09
C SER A 333 10.31 0.33 6.82
N GLY A 334 11.32 0.41 5.95
CA GLY A 334 12.33 -0.64 5.82
C GLY A 334 13.28 -0.72 7.03
N GLN A 335 13.31 0.32 7.87
CA GLN A 335 14.20 0.44 9.01
C GLN A 335 13.79 -0.49 10.16
N ASP A 336 12.49 -0.65 10.43
CA ASP A 336 11.98 -1.61 11.43
C ASP A 336 12.29 -3.06 11.02
N GLN A 337 12.30 -3.35 9.72
CA GLN A 337 12.77 -4.65 9.22
C GLN A 337 14.28 -4.79 9.44
N LEU A 338 15.10 -3.77 9.17
CA LEU A 338 16.56 -3.81 9.37
C LEU A 338 16.98 -3.92 10.85
N ASP A 339 16.30 -3.21 11.76
CA ASP A 339 16.53 -3.29 13.20
C ASP A 339 16.06 -4.63 13.76
N SER A 340 14.94 -5.17 13.25
CA SER A 340 14.51 -6.56 13.51
C SER A 340 15.51 -7.58 12.97
N TYR A 341 16.07 -7.37 11.77
CA TYR A 341 17.14 -8.21 11.20
C TYR A 341 18.42 -8.16 12.05
N CYS A 342 18.79 -7.00 12.60
CA CYS A 342 19.93 -6.85 13.51
C CYS A 342 19.67 -7.44 14.91
N GLN A 343 18.40 -7.57 15.33
CA GLN A 343 17.99 -8.19 16.59
C GLN A 343 17.68 -9.70 16.47
N HIS A 344 17.54 -10.22 15.25
CA HIS A 344 17.45 -11.66 14.98
C HIS A 344 18.85 -12.32 14.95
N PRO A 345 18.98 -13.56 15.45
CA PRO A 345 20.26 -14.26 15.65
C PRO A 345 21.18 -14.47 14.42
N PRO A 346 20.76 -14.41 13.13
CA PRO A 346 21.67 -14.68 12.02
C PRO A 346 22.79 -13.64 11.83
N LEU A 347 22.60 -12.39 12.28
CA LEU A 347 23.62 -11.33 12.20
C LEU A 347 24.51 -11.28 13.45
N ALA A 348 24.00 -11.71 14.61
CA ALA A 348 24.78 -11.87 15.83
C ALA A 348 25.85 -12.98 15.68
N GLU A 349 25.56 -14.04 14.92
CA GLU A 349 26.52 -15.11 14.59
C GLU A 349 27.65 -14.68 13.63
N LEU A 350 27.51 -13.52 12.96
CA LEU A 350 28.53 -12.98 12.04
C LEU A 350 29.55 -12.04 12.71
N GLY A 351 29.40 -11.75 14.01
CA GLY A 351 30.36 -10.95 14.78
C GLY A 351 30.52 -9.49 14.29
N THR A 352 29.58 -8.97 13.50
CA THR A 352 29.68 -7.62 12.95
C THR A 352 29.26 -6.56 13.97
N PRO A 353 30.04 -5.48 14.16
CA PRO A 353 29.66 -4.39 15.04
C PRO A 353 28.39 -3.69 14.52
N LYS A 354 27.68 -3.04 15.46
CA LYS A 354 26.48 -2.20 15.24
C LYS A 354 26.61 -1.38 13.95
N LEU A 355 25.64 -1.52 13.05
CA LEU A 355 25.66 -0.91 11.72
C LEU A 355 25.42 0.60 11.82
N ASP A 356 26.22 1.41 11.13
CA ASP A 356 25.99 2.86 11.09
C ASP A 356 24.82 3.15 10.13
N ILE A 357 23.71 3.63 10.69
CA ILE A 357 22.56 4.16 9.97
C ILE A 357 22.74 5.68 9.86
N ILE A 358 22.87 6.16 8.63
CA ILE A 358 23.21 7.54 8.30
C ILE A 358 21.99 8.22 7.67
N GLY A 359 21.47 9.29 8.27
CA GLY A 359 20.25 9.93 7.76
C GLY A 359 19.86 11.19 8.52
N GLY A 360 18.65 11.68 8.23
CA GLY A 360 18.02 12.79 8.94
C GLY A 360 17.90 12.51 10.43
N LYS A 361 18.00 13.56 11.24
CA LYS A 361 18.02 13.45 12.72
C LYS A 361 16.72 12.85 13.29
N ASP A 362 15.60 12.99 12.57
CA ASP A 362 14.27 12.59 13.03
C ASP A 362 13.86 11.23 12.44
N CYS A 363 14.76 10.58 11.70
CA CYS A 363 14.60 9.22 11.20
C CYS A 363 14.80 8.19 12.32
N GLU A 364 13.94 7.20 12.38
CA GLU A 364 14.06 6.05 13.28
C GLU A 364 15.37 5.28 13.01
N GLY A 365 16.03 4.75 14.04
CA GLY A 365 17.27 3.98 13.91
C GLY A 365 18.53 4.77 13.53
N VAL A 366 18.45 6.06 13.16
CA VAL A 366 19.65 6.83 12.76
C VAL A 366 20.67 6.91 13.89
N THR A 367 21.90 6.50 13.55
CA THR A 367 23.07 6.50 14.43
C THR A 367 24.00 7.67 14.15
N LYS A 368 23.96 8.22 12.93
CA LYS A 368 24.80 9.32 12.49
C LYS A 368 24.02 10.25 11.57
N THR A 369 23.98 11.54 11.90
CA THR A 369 23.47 12.58 11.01
C THR A 369 24.63 13.42 10.53
N PRO A 370 25.02 13.35 9.25
CA PRO A 370 26.12 14.15 8.73
C PRO A 370 25.68 15.62 8.69
N VAL A 371 26.59 16.54 9.00
CA VAL A 371 26.31 17.98 8.81
C VAL A 371 26.29 18.32 7.31
N HIS A 372 25.64 19.42 6.92
CA HIS A 372 25.65 19.86 5.53
C HIS A 372 27.09 20.04 5.02
N GLY A 373 27.40 19.36 3.92
CA GLY A 373 28.72 19.36 3.30
C GLY A 373 29.72 18.35 3.88
N GLU A 374 29.38 17.63 4.96
CA GLU A 374 30.25 16.61 5.54
C GLU A 374 30.48 15.47 4.55
N THR A 375 31.72 15.04 4.42
CA THR A 375 32.11 13.89 3.63
C THR A 375 32.45 12.69 4.50
N PHE A 376 32.03 11.51 4.07
CA PHE A 376 32.35 10.24 4.71
C PHE A 376 32.50 9.15 3.64
N LYS A 377 33.06 7.99 4.01
CA LYS A 377 33.29 6.88 3.06
C LYS A 377 32.48 5.66 3.45
N LEU A 378 31.92 4.98 2.46
CA LEU A 378 31.38 3.64 2.57
C LEU A 378 32.12 2.77 1.53
N GLY A 379 33.04 1.93 2.02
CA GLY A 379 34.02 1.26 1.16
C GLY A 379 34.93 2.29 0.46
N ASP A 380 35.06 2.15 -0.87
CA ASP A 380 35.87 3.04 -1.72
C ASP A 380 35.10 4.30 -2.18
N ILE A 381 33.77 4.33 -1.97
CA ILE A 381 32.89 5.40 -2.43
C ILE A 381 32.87 6.53 -1.40
N THR A 382 33.05 7.77 -1.88
CA THR A 382 32.96 8.97 -1.05
C THR A 382 31.56 9.54 -1.14
N PHE A 383 30.91 9.72 0.00
CA PHE A 383 29.61 10.35 0.14
C PHE A 383 29.75 11.75 0.74
N LYS A 384 28.91 12.67 0.31
CA LYS A 384 28.74 14.01 0.87
C LYS A 384 27.27 14.21 1.24
N GLY A 385 27.01 14.57 2.49
CA GLY A 385 25.66 14.94 2.94
C GLY A 385 25.29 16.33 2.42
N VAL A 386 24.19 16.44 1.69
CA VAL A 386 23.65 17.71 1.17
C VAL A 386 22.27 17.89 1.78
N HIS A 387 22.18 18.64 2.88
CA HIS A 387 20.89 18.94 3.51
C HIS A 387 19.99 19.68 2.52
N THR A 388 18.71 19.33 2.49
CA THR A 388 17.71 19.91 1.59
C THR A 388 16.35 20.02 2.31
N PRO A 389 16.28 20.78 3.43
CA PRO A 389 15.04 20.94 4.18
C PRO A 389 13.99 21.56 3.26
N CYS A 390 12.78 20.98 3.24
CA CYS A 390 11.55 21.57 2.71
C CYS A 390 10.44 20.50 2.68
N HIS A 391 10.69 19.41 1.96
CA HIS A 391 9.75 18.29 1.91
C HIS A 391 9.56 17.71 3.31
N THR A 392 10.67 17.41 3.97
CA THR A 392 10.79 17.25 5.42
C THR A 392 11.91 18.16 5.92
N GLN A 393 11.86 18.58 7.18
CA GLN A 393 12.85 19.50 7.75
C GLN A 393 14.23 18.86 7.95
N ASP A 394 14.32 17.53 8.03
CA ASP A 394 15.57 16.79 8.19
C ASP A 394 16.03 16.08 6.90
N SER A 395 15.46 16.43 5.72
CA SER A 395 15.85 15.86 4.43
C SER A 395 17.34 16.04 4.12
N ILE A 396 18.00 14.95 3.73
CA ILE A 396 19.40 14.92 3.30
C ILE A 396 19.50 14.19 1.97
N CYS A 397 20.01 14.87 0.94
CA CYS A 397 20.48 14.23 -0.28
C CYS A 397 21.91 13.72 -0.10
N PHE A 398 22.23 12.58 -0.70
CA PHE A 398 23.59 12.03 -0.64
C PHE A 398 24.27 12.09 -2.01
N PHE A 399 25.27 12.94 -2.14
CA PHE A 399 26.13 12.98 -3.32
C PHE A 399 27.24 11.94 -3.16
N ALA A 400 27.28 10.97 -4.06
CA ALA A 400 28.24 9.87 -4.10
C ALA A 400 29.23 10.07 -5.24
N GLN A 401 30.51 9.81 -4.96
CA GLN A 401 31.57 9.82 -5.95
C GLN A 401 32.40 8.54 -5.84
N ASP A 402 32.51 7.83 -6.96
CA ASP A 402 33.35 6.65 -7.14
C ASP A 402 34.29 6.88 -8.34
N GLY A 403 35.54 7.20 -8.05
CA GLY A 403 36.49 7.66 -9.08
C GLY A 403 35.96 8.89 -9.82
N ASN A 404 35.69 8.72 -11.12
CA ASN A 404 35.13 9.76 -11.98
C ASN A 404 33.60 9.77 -12.01
N ASP A 405 32.95 8.68 -11.62
CA ASP A 405 31.49 8.56 -11.66
C ASP A 405 30.85 9.31 -10.48
N LYS A 406 29.71 9.95 -10.74
CA LYS A 406 29.00 10.80 -9.79
C LYS A 406 27.52 10.48 -9.79
N ALA A 407 26.95 10.34 -8.59
CA ALA A 407 25.53 10.13 -8.40
C ALA A 407 25.00 10.97 -7.24
N VAL A 408 23.72 11.30 -7.25
CA VAL A 408 23.05 11.92 -6.10
C VAL A 408 21.73 11.20 -5.82
N PHE A 409 21.58 10.77 -4.57
CA PHE A 409 20.35 10.19 -4.04
C PHE A 409 19.53 11.32 -3.43
N THR A 410 18.38 11.65 -4.02
CA THR A 410 17.67 12.90 -3.72
C THR A 410 16.41 12.74 -2.89
N GLY A 411 16.03 11.49 -2.59
CA GLY A 411 14.77 11.18 -1.91
C GLY A 411 13.61 11.90 -2.58
N ASP A 412 12.84 12.62 -1.77
CA ASP A 412 11.65 13.35 -2.21
C ASP A 412 11.92 14.86 -2.41
N THR A 413 13.18 15.29 -2.41
CA THR A 413 13.55 16.69 -2.70
C THR A 413 13.46 16.96 -4.21
N LEU A 414 14.29 16.28 -5.01
CA LEU A 414 14.37 16.40 -6.47
C LEU A 414 13.87 15.11 -7.12
N PHE A 415 12.91 15.25 -8.04
CA PHE A 415 12.45 14.19 -8.93
C PHE A 415 12.85 14.51 -10.37
N ILE A 416 12.89 13.52 -11.25
CA ILE A 416 13.08 13.79 -12.68
C ILE A 416 11.92 14.67 -13.18
N GLY A 417 12.25 15.86 -13.67
CA GLY A 417 11.30 16.87 -14.14
C GLY A 417 10.38 17.46 -13.08
N GLY A 418 10.65 17.27 -11.79
CA GLY A 418 9.81 17.79 -10.70
C GLY A 418 10.52 17.97 -9.36
N CYS A 419 9.74 18.29 -8.32
CA CYS A 419 10.20 18.38 -6.93
C CYS A 419 9.14 17.86 -5.96
N GLY A 420 9.56 17.63 -4.71
CA GLY A 420 8.70 17.29 -3.58
C GLY A 420 7.56 18.28 -3.34
N ARG A 421 6.53 17.81 -2.64
CA ARG A 421 5.56 18.72 -1.99
C ARG A 421 6.22 19.35 -0.76
N PHE A 422 5.84 20.58 -0.44
CA PHE A 422 6.40 21.31 0.70
C PHE A 422 5.52 21.00 1.93
N PHE A 423 5.73 19.85 2.57
CA PHE A 423 4.90 19.45 3.71
C PHE A 423 5.31 20.19 4.99
N GLU A 424 6.61 20.31 5.22
CA GLU A 424 7.16 20.88 6.46
C GLU A 424 7.97 22.15 6.22
N GLY A 425 7.93 22.70 5.00
CA GLY A 425 8.76 23.82 4.61
C GLY A 425 8.12 24.73 3.57
N ASP A 426 8.92 25.63 3.02
CA ASP A 426 8.45 26.69 2.13
C ASP A 426 9.18 26.76 0.77
N ALA A 427 8.75 27.70 -0.06
CA ALA A 427 9.32 27.89 -1.40
C ALA A 427 10.76 28.43 -1.37
N LYS A 428 11.16 29.16 -0.34
CA LYS A 428 12.52 29.65 -0.18
C LYS A 428 13.45 28.48 0.11
N GLU A 429 13.04 27.60 1.01
CA GLU A 429 13.78 26.39 1.35
C GLU A 429 13.91 25.44 0.14
N MET A 430 12.84 25.20 -0.62
CA MET A 430 12.95 24.39 -1.85
C MET A 430 13.81 25.06 -2.92
N HIS A 431 13.74 26.39 -3.05
CA HIS A 431 14.59 27.12 -3.98
C HIS A 431 16.07 26.95 -3.60
N GLU A 432 16.42 27.14 -2.32
CA GLU A 432 17.77 26.91 -1.82
C GLU A 432 18.21 25.45 -2.04
N ALA A 433 17.35 24.48 -1.73
CA ALA A 433 17.64 23.05 -1.92
C ALA A 433 17.95 22.70 -3.38
N LEU A 434 17.11 23.11 -4.33
CA LEU A 434 17.25 22.75 -5.74
C LEU A 434 18.28 23.63 -6.46
N ASN A 435 18.15 24.95 -6.35
CA ASN A 435 18.84 25.90 -7.22
C ASN A 435 20.17 26.41 -6.63
N GLU A 436 20.38 26.31 -5.32
CA GLU A 436 21.66 26.67 -4.71
C GLU A 436 22.49 25.43 -4.35
N ARG A 437 21.87 24.42 -3.72
CA ARG A 437 22.61 23.25 -3.21
C ARG A 437 22.77 22.15 -4.25
N LEU A 438 21.67 21.61 -4.80
CA LEU A 438 21.74 20.51 -5.77
C LEU A 438 22.25 20.98 -7.14
N ALA A 439 21.85 22.16 -7.60
CA ALA A 439 22.36 22.75 -8.84
C ALA A 439 23.86 23.10 -8.78
N ALA A 440 24.46 23.24 -7.60
CA ALA A 440 25.91 23.43 -7.45
C ALA A 440 26.72 22.13 -7.60
N LEU A 441 26.05 20.97 -7.66
CA LEU A 441 26.73 19.70 -7.99
C LEU A 441 27.18 19.70 -9.47
N PRO A 442 28.22 18.90 -9.82
CA PRO A 442 28.66 18.76 -11.20
C PRO A 442 27.53 18.32 -12.14
N ASP A 443 27.47 18.89 -13.35
CA ASP A 443 26.37 18.64 -14.29
C ASP A 443 26.26 17.18 -14.72
N ASP A 444 27.37 16.42 -14.73
CA ASP A 444 27.42 15.00 -15.06
C ASP A 444 26.96 14.07 -13.91
N THR A 445 26.49 14.64 -12.79
CA THR A 445 26.00 13.87 -11.64
C THR A 445 24.66 13.22 -11.95
N VAL A 446 24.60 11.89 -11.93
CA VAL A 446 23.38 11.11 -12.20
C VAL A 446 22.39 11.20 -11.03
N VAL A 447 21.12 11.47 -11.32
CA VAL A 447 20.06 11.66 -10.30
C VAL A 447 19.31 10.36 -10.03
N TYR A 448 19.21 10.00 -8.75
CA TYR A 448 18.46 8.86 -8.22
C TYR A 448 17.37 9.34 -7.24
N PRO A 449 16.15 9.60 -7.73
CA PRO A 449 15.04 10.04 -6.89
C PRO A 449 14.40 8.90 -6.08
N GLY A 450 13.59 9.27 -5.07
CA GLY A 450 12.81 8.34 -4.26
C GLY A 450 11.61 7.69 -4.96
N HIS A 451 11.04 8.34 -5.99
CA HIS A 451 9.81 7.87 -6.67
C HIS A 451 9.88 8.01 -8.19
N GLU A 452 9.11 7.15 -8.88
CA GLU A 452 8.97 7.14 -10.34
C GLU A 452 7.79 8.03 -10.81
N TYR A 453 7.90 9.34 -10.55
CA TYR A 453 6.87 10.34 -10.90
C TYR A 453 7.10 11.06 -12.23
N THR A 454 8.13 10.67 -12.98
CA THR A 454 8.61 11.37 -14.18
C THR A 454 7.52 11.64 -15.21
N LYS A 455 6.64 10.66 -15.46
CA LYS A 455 5.53 10.82 -16.42
C LYS A 455 4.53 11.89 -16.01
N ALA A 456 4.14 11.94 -14.73
CA ALA A 456 3.25 12.99 -14.22
C ALA A 456 3.96 14.35 -14.15
N ASN A 457 5.24 14.35 -13.77
CA ASN A 457 6.07 15.55 -13.69
C ASN A 457 6.22 16.22 -15.05
N VAL A 458 6.54 15.44 -16.09
CA VAL A 458 6.76 15.99 -17.43
C VAL A 458 5.48 16.42 -18.12
N GLN A 459 4.33 15.82 -17.81
CA GLN A 459 3.02 16.34 -18.25
C GLN A 459 2.76 17.75 -17.71
N PHE A 460 3.10 17.98 -16.44
CA PHE A 460 3.02 19.33 -15.85
C PHE A 460 4.06 20.27 -16.48
N ALA A 461 5.32 19.84 -16.57
CA ALA A 461 6.39 20.65 -17.16
C ALA A 461 6.06 21.09 -18.59
N ALA A 462 5.52 20.18 -19.42
CA ALA A 462 5.08 20.47 -20.79
C ALA A 462 3.87 21.42 -20.85
N SER A 463 3.12 21.57 -19.76
CA SER A 463 2.04 22.57 -19.67
C SER A 463 2.55 23.99 -19.40
N VAL A 464 3.79 24.11 -18.89
CA VAL A 464 4.45 25.37 -18.51
C VAL A 464 5.49 25.79 -19.56
N SER A 465 6.38 24.88 -19.99
CA SER A 465 7.47 25.17 -20.92
C SER A 465 7.36 24.33 -22.20
N GLN A 466 7.69 24.95 -23.34
CA GLN A 466 7.73 24.29 -24.64
C GLN A 466 9.16 24.02 -25.12
N ARG A 467 10.16 24.04 -24.22
CA ARG A 467 11.55 23.76 -24.56
C ARG A 467 11.73 22.32 -25.08
N GLU A 468 12.65 22.13 -26.02
CA GLU A 468 12.97 20.82 -26.60
C GLU A 468 13.31 19.79 -25.52
N ALA A 469 14.13 20.15 -24.52
CA ALA A 469 14.49 19.28 -23.40
C ALA A 469 13.26 18.70 -22.66
N VAL A 470 12.21 19.51 -22.45
CA VAL A 470 10.96 19.06 -21.80
C VAL A 470 10.21 18.06 -22.70
N GLN A 471 10.21 18.30 -24.02
CA GLN A 471 9.58 17.41 -24.99
C GLN A 471 10.35 16.09 -25.12
N SER A 472 11.69 16.14 -25.12
CA SER A 472 12.57 14.97 -25.10
C SER A 472 12.33 14.12 -23.85
N LEU A 473 12.22 14.76 -22.67
CA LEU A 473 11.86 14.06 -21.44
C LEU A 473 10.46 13.43 -21.55
N HIS A 474 9.49 14.14 -22.14
CA HIS A 474 8.12 13.63 -22.30
C HIS A 474 8.10 12.38 -23.19
N SER A 475 8.78 12.43 -24.34
CA SER A 475 8.95 11.29 -25.22
C SER A 475 9.70 10.14 -24.54
N PHE A 476 10.73 10.43 -23.75
CA PHE A 476 11.46 9.40 -23.02
C PHE A 476 10.55 8.71 -21.99
N ALA A 477 9.79 9.48 -21.20
CA ALA A 477 8.90 8.95 -20.17
C ALA A 477 7.72 8.12 -20.73
N GLU A 478 7.22 8.45 -21.92
CA GLU A 478 6.18 7.64 -22.58
C GLU A 478 6.71 6.30 -23.11
N ASN A 479 7.98 6.25 -23.52
CA ASN A 479 8.58 5.07 -24.15
C ASN A 479 9.36 4.18 -23.18
N ASN A 480 9.56 4.60 -21.93
CA ASN A 480 10.36 3.87 -20.95
C ASN A 480 9.58 3.67 -19.65
N LYS A 481 9.64 2.43 -19.11
CA LYS A 481 9.03 2.11 -17.82
C LYS A 481 9.84 2.59 -16.61
N VAL A 482 11.15 2.82 -16.79
CA VAL A 482 12.09 3.18 -15.73
C VAL A 482 12.89 4.39 -16.19
N THR A 483 12.87 5.45 -15.39
CA THR A 483 13.58 6.70 -15.69
C THR A 483 14.64 7.06 -14.65
N THR A 484 14.60 6.45 -13.47
CA THR A 484 15.64 6.63 -12.43
C THR A 484 17.03 6.26 -12.94
N GLY A 485 18.04 7.08 -12.60
CA GLY A 485 19.43 6.86 -13.01
C GLY A 485 19.70 7.06 -14.51
N LYS A 486 18.80 7.73 -15.24
CA LYS A 486 18.96 8.03 -16.68
C LYS A 486 19.28 9.48 -17.00
N PHE A 487 19.08 10.38 -16.04
CA PHE A 487 19.24 11.82 -16.19
C PHE A 487 20.23 12.35 -15.16
N THR A 488 20.83 13.48 -15.49
CA THR A 488 21.85 14.14 -14.69
C THR A 488 21.36 15.48 -14.12
N ILE A 489 22.12 16.06 -13.18
CA ILE A 489 21.86 17.42 -12.69
C ILE A 489 21.86 18.44 -13.84
N GLY A 490 22.73 18.26 -14.84
CA GLY A 490 22.75 19.07 -16.05
C GLY A 490 21.44 18.96 -16.84
N ASP A 491 20.91 17.75 -17.01
CA ASP A 491 19.62 17.54 -17.69
C ASP A 491 18.45 18.18 -16.92
N GLU A 492 18.43 18.05 -15.58
CA GLU A 492 17.39 18.66 -14.75
C GLU A 492 17.38 20.19 -14.86
N LYS A 493 18.54 20.85 -14.96
CA LYS A 493 18.61 22.30 -15.20
C LYS A 493 17.97 22.72 -16.53
N GLU A 494 17.86 21.81 -17.50
CA GLU A 494 17.27 22.09 -18.81
C GLU A 494 15.76 21.80 -18.86
N HIS A 495 15.29 20.66 -18.33
CA HIS A 495 13.88 20.26 -18.43
C HIS A 495 13.04 20.48 -17.17
N ASN A 496 13.64 20.66 -15.99
CA ASN A 496 12.90 20.76 -14.74
C ASN A 496 12.51 22.22 -14.48
N VAL A 497 11.21 22.51 -14.58
CA VAL A 497 10.70 23.88 -14.41
C VAL A 497 10.98 24.46 -13.00
N PHE A 498 11.15 23.61 -11.98
CA PHE A 498 11.50 24.04 -10.62
C PHE A 498 13.00 24.39 -10.47
N MET A 499 13.86 23.95 -11.40
CA MET A 499 15.28 24.33 -11.45
C MET A 499 15.55 25.50 -12.42
N ARG A 500 14.47 26.11 -12.93
CA ARG A 500 14.50 27.16 -13.96
C ARG A 500 13.69 28.38 -13.54
N VAL A 501 13.69 28.70 -12.25
CA VAL A 501 12.85 29.79 -11.69
C VAL A 501 13.29 31.19 -12.14
N GLU A 502 14.53 31.34 -12.62
CA GLU A 502 15.04 32.58 -13.23
C GLU A 502 14.80 32.67 -14.74
N ASP A 503 14.26 31.60 -15.35
CA ASP A 503 14.03 31.57 -16.78
C ASP A 503 12.86 32.50 -17.17
N PRO A 504 13.06 33.45 -18.11
CA PRO A 504 12.01 34.36 -18.54
C PRO A 504 10.73 33.67 -19.05
N GLU A 505 10.86 32.46 -19.63
CA GLU A 505 9.70 31.66 -20.04
C GLU A 505 8.84 31.27 -18.83
N ILE A 506 9.48 30.85 -17.75
CA ILE A 506 8.83 30.35 -16.53
C ILE A 506 8.26 31.50 -15.72
N GLN A 507 8.99 32.60 -15.58
CA GLN A 507 8.52 33.85 -14.97
C GLN A 507 7.26 34.36 -15.67
N LYS A 508 7.24 34.36 -17.00
CA LYS A 508 6.06 34.77 -17.76
C LYS A 508 4.84 33.88 -17.54
N GLN A 509 5.03 32.57 -17.37
CA GLN A 509 3.93 31.63 -17.14
C GLN A 509 3.37 31.70 -15.73
N THR A 510 4.22 32.00 -14.75
CA THR A 510 3.81 32.19 -13.36
C THR A 510 3.25 33.58 -13.09
N GLY A 511 3.68 34.58 -13.87
CA GLY A 511 3.39 35.99 -13.61
C GLY A 511 4.30 36.62 -12.55
N GLU A 512 5.26 35.85 -12.04
CA GLU A 512 6.20 36.26 -11.00
C GLU A 512 7.60 36.47 -11.57
N THR A 513 8.42 37.29 -10.91
CA THR A 513 9.80 37.57 -11.34
C THR A 513 10.84 37.19 -10.28
N GLU A 514 10.47 37.25 -9.00
CA GLU A 514 11.35 36.82 -7.91
C GLU A 514 11.43 35.28 -7.84
N PRO A 515 12.63 34.67 -7.83
CA PRO A 515 12.80 33.21 -7.91
C PRO A 515 12.00 32.41 -6.88
N VAL A 516 11.90 32.91 -5.65
CA VAL A 516 11.13 32.28 -4.57
C VAL A 516 9.62 32.35 -4.84
N ALA A 517 9.12 33.48 -5.36
CA ALA A 517 7.72 33.63 -5.74
C ALA A 517 7.35 32.74 -6.94
N VAL A 518 8.25 32.65 -7.92
CA VAL A 518 8.12 31.73 -9.06
C VAL A 518 8.07 30.28 -8.58
N MET A 519 8.94 29.88 -7.64
CA MET A 519 8.95 28.54 -7.02
C MET A 519 7.61 28.24 -6.32
N ALA A 520 7.12 29.17 -5.50
CA ALA A 520 5.84 29.04 -4.81
C ALA A 520 4.69 28.86 -5.82
N LYS A 521 4.68 29.68 -6.87
CA LYS A 521 3.63 29.67 -7.88
C LYS A 521 3.63 28.39 -8.71
N LEU A 522 4.80 27.92 -9.15
CA LEU A 522 4.92 26.63 -9.84
C LEU A 522 4.43 25.48 -8.97
N ARG A 523 4.76 25.51 -7.67
CA ARG A 523 4.34 24.45 -6.74
C ARG A 523 2.83 24.41 -6.58
N GLU A 524 2.20 25.57 -6.41
CA GLU A 524 0.74 25.74 -6.37
C GLU A 524 0.09 25.23 -7.67
N MET A 525 0.61 25.66 -8.82
CA MET A 525 0.13 25.22 -10.14
C MET A 525 0.20 23.70 -10.29
N LYS A 526 1.28 23.05 -9.83
CA LYS A 526 1.42 21.59 -9.90
C LYS A 526 0.53 20.87 -8.90
N ASN A 527 0.27 21.44 -7.73
CA ASN A 527 -0.64 20.85 -6.74
C ASN A 527 -2.09 20.79 -7.24
N ASN A 528 -2.48 21.80 -8.04
CA ASN A 528 -3.81 21.92 -8.64
C ASN A 528 -3.88 21.39 -10.08
N PHE A 529 -2.84 20.73 -10.58
CA PHE A 529 -2.77 20.28 -11.97
C PHE A 529 -3.54 18.97 -12.17
N ASN A 530 -4.63 19.03 -12.95
CA ASN A 530 -5.36 17.85 -13.43
C ASN A 530 -5.06 17.62 -14.93
N PRO A 531 -4.44 16.49 -15.32
CA PRO A 531 -4.12 16.21 -16.72
C PRO A 531 -5.35 16.12 -17.65
N VAL A 532 -6.54 15.88 -17.09
CA VAL A 532 -7.78 15.64 -17.87
C VAL A 532 -8.40 16.93 -18.41
N ASP A 533 -8.23 18.07 -17.73
CA ASP A 533 -8.91 19.33 -18.08
C ASP A 533 -8.44 19.97 -19.40
N ARG A 534 -7.30 19.55 -19.96
CA ARG A 534 -6.78 20.09 -21.24
C ARG A 534 -6.97 19.17 -22.45
N LEU A 535 -7.40 17.92 -22.27
CA LEU A 535 -7.77 17.06 -23.40
C LEU A 535 -9.16 17.41 -23.98
N ILE A 536 -9.94 18.24 -23.29
CA ILE A 536 -11.31 18.62 -23.68
C ILE A 536 -11.40 20.06 -24.25
N SER A 537 -10.30 20.83 -24.36
CA SER A 537 -10.39 22.19 -24.92
C SER A 537 -9.11 22.68 -25.62
N PRO A 538 -9.12 22.86 -26.96
CA PRO A 538 -8.07 23.59 -27.67
C PRO A 538 -8.18 25.12 -27.43
N PRO A 539 -7.12 25.91 -27.69
CA PRO A 539 -7.05 27.32 -27.30
C PRO A 539 -8.08 28.15 -28.06
N LYS A 540 -8.98 28.83 -27.32
CA LYS A 540 -10.02 29.71 -27.88
C LYS A 540 -9.39 30.91 -28.60
N ARG A 541 -9.36 30.84 -29.93
CA ARG A 541 -9.15 32.01 -30.80
C ARG A 541 -10.44 32.85 -30.82
N LYS A 542 -10.37 34.09 -30.33
CA LYS A 542 -11.49 35.05 -30.33
C LYS A 542 -11.88 35.47 -31.75
N THR A 543 -13.14 35.27 -32.16
CA THR A 543 -13.95 36.17 -33.03
C THR A 543 -15.43 35.69 -33.11
N PRO A 544 -16.41 36.50 -33.57
CA PRO A 544 -17.54 36.95 -32.75
C PRO A 544 -18.88 36.22 -33.00
N ALA A 545 -19.83 36.57 -32.14
CA ALA A 545 -21.18 36.03 -31.98
C ALA A 545 -21.95 35.73 -33.28
N ALA A 546 -22.55 34.54 -33.33
CA ALA A 546 -23.76 34.26 -34.09
C ALA A 546 -24.62 33.21 -33.35
N SER A 547 -25.93 33.37 -33.51
CA SER A 547 -27.05 32.88 -32.72
C SER A 547 -27.39 31.39 -32.82
N GLY A 548 -27.72 30.80 -31.66
CA GLY A 548 -28.94 29.99 -31.45
C GLY A 548 -29.03 28.57 -32.04
N SER A 549 -28.73 27.56 -31.21
CA SER A 549 -29.62 26.41 -31.00
C SER A 549 -29.32 25.75 -29.65
N ALA A 550 -30.33 25.59 -28.81
CA ALA A 550 -30.21 24.97 -27.49
C ALA A 550 -30.22 23.43 -27.62
N ALA A 551 -29.32 22.77 -26.88
CA ALA A 551 -29.34 21.32 -26.69
C ALA A 551 -30.61 20.87 -25.94
N PRO A 552 -31.10 19.63 -26.16
CA PRO A 552 -32.37 19.18 -25.58
C PRO A 552 -32.24 19.01 -24.06
N LYS A 553 -33.14 19.64 -23.30
CA LYS A 553 -33.24 19.50 -21.84
C LYS A 553 -33.88 18.15 -21.48
N THR A 554 -33.23 17.35 -20.64
CA THR A 554 -33.80 16.14 -20.02
C THR A 554 -35.04 16.50 -19.19
N ARG A 555 -36.13 15.73 -19.36
CA ARG A 555 -37.45 16.05 -18.78
C ARG A 555 -37.58 15.40 -17.40
N GLN A 556 -37.67 16.23 -16.35
CA GLN A 556 -37.87 15.84 -14.94
C GLN A 556 -39.12 14.95 -14.75
N SER A 557 -39.04 13.91 -13.92
CA SER A 557 -40.18 13.02 -13.63
C SER A 557 -41.24 13.68 -12.74
N LYS A 558 -42.42 13.05 -12.62
CA LYS A 558 -43.49 13.55 -11.73
C LYS A 558 -43.03 13.56 -10.27
N LEU A 559 -42.38 12.49 -9.81
CA LEU A 559 -41.86 12.36 -8.45
C LEU A 559 -40.79 13.43 -8.14
N ALA A 560 -39.88 13.69 -9.08
CA ALA A 560 -38.89 14.75 -8.92
C ALA A 560 -39.50 16.16 -8.88
N LYS A 561 -40.63 16.39 -9.57
CA LYS A 561 -41.38 17.65 -9.46
C LYS A 561 -42.09 17.81 -8.12
N GLU A 562 -42.64 16.72 -7.58
CA GLU A 562 -43.35 16.73 -6.30
C GLU A 562 -42.41 17.01 -5.13
N HIS A 563 -41.18 16.55 -5.20
CA HIS A 563 -40.16 16.76 -4.16
C HIS A 563 -39.16 17.91 -4.45
N ASN A 564 -39.39 18.69 -5.50
CA ASN A 564 -38.50 19.79 -5.94
C ASN A 564 -37.03 19.37 -6.16
N VAL A 565 -36.80 18.18 -6.72
CA VAL A 565 -35.47 17.61 -6.97
C VAL A 565 -35.06 17.82 -8.43
N THR A 566 -33.85 18.29 -8.70
CA THR A 566 -33.39 18.54 -10.09
C THR A 566 -33.25 17.23 -10.89
N PRO A 567 -33.27 17.28 -12.24
CA PRO A 567 -33.06 16.08 -13.06
C PRO A 567 -31.73 15.36 -12.83
N GLN A 568 -30.72 16.09 -12.34
CA GLN A 568 -29.41 15.52 -12.01
C GLN A 568 -29.48 14.75 -10.68
N GLU A 569 -29.99 15.39 -9.63
CA GLU A 569 -30.19 14.75 -8.31
C GLU A 569 -31.15 13.56 -8.39
N GLU A 570 -32.18 13.65 -9.25
CA GLU A 570 -33.06 12.51 -9.54
C GLU A 570 -32.29 11.32 -10.13
N GLY A 571 -31.30 11.59 -10.98
CA GLY A 571 -30.40 10.59 -11.52
C GLY A 571 -29.53 9.96 -10.44
N GLU A 572 -28.96 10.79 -9.57
CA GLU A 572 -28.09 10.36 -8.46
C GLU A 572 -28.86 9.48 -7.45
N ILE A 573 -30.08 9.88 -7.06
CA ILE A 573 -30.94 9.07 -6.16
C ILE A 573 -31.28 7.72 -6.79
N ARG A 574 -31.59 7.71 -8.09
CA ARG A 574 -31.93 6.48 -8.80
C ARG A 574 -30.75 5.52 -8.88
N GLU A 575 -29.56 6.04 -9.17
CA GLU A 575 -28.33 5.26 -9.21
C GLU A 575 -28.02 4.70 -7.83
N ALA A 576 -28.03 5.53 -6.79
CA ALA A 576 -27.79 5.11 -5.41
C ALA A 576 -28.76 4.03 -4.94
N PHE A 577 -30.06 4.14 -5.25
CA PHE A 577 -31.04 3.10 -4.92
C PHE A 577 -30.78 1.80 -5.70
N SER A 578 -30.50 1.92 -7.00
CA SER A 578 -30.30 0.76 -7.89
C SER A 578 -29.03 -0.04 -7.55
N LEU A 579 -28.05 0.56 -6.88
CA LEU A 579 -26.83 -0.12 -6.42
C LEU A 579 -27.10 -1.17 -5.33
N PHE A 580 -28.19 -1.02 -4.57
CA PHE A 580 -28.49 -1.86 -3.41
C PHE A 580 -29.89 -2.48 -3.47
N ALA A 581 -30.66 -2.21 -4.52
CA ALA A 581 -32.01 -2.74 -4.68
C ALA A 581 -32.02 -4.17 -5.21
N GLU A 582 -32.90 -5.00 -4.65
CA GLU A 582 -33.22 -6.33 -5.11
C GLU A 582 -34.51 -6.33 -5.94
N PRO A 583 -34.61 -7.14 -7.01
CA PRO A 583 -35.82 -7.22 -7.81
C PRO A 583 -36.98 -7.85 -7.01
N MET A 584 -38.15 -7.22 -7.02
CA MET A 584 -39.37 -7.73 -6.41
C MET A 584 -40.55 -7.59 -7.37
N ASP A 585 -41.39 -8.62 -7.46
CA ASP A 585 -42.58 -8.62 -8.32
C ASP A 585 -43.56 -7.53 -7.89
N GLY A 586 -43.88 -6.62 -8.82
CA GLY A 586 -44.78 -5.48 -8.57
C GLY A 586 -44.06 -4.15 -8.35
N GLU A 587 -42.76 -4.16 -8.03
CA GLU A 587 -41.98 -2.95 -7.79
C GLU A 587 -41.07 -2.60 -8.98
N LYS A 588 -41.36 -1.47 -9.64
CA LYS A 588 -40.69 -1.07 -10.89
C LYS A 588 -39.17 -0.92 -10.75
N TYR A 589 -38.70 -0.48 -9.58
CA TYR A 589 -37.29 -0.21 -9.33
C TYR A 589 -36.66 -1.23 -8.37
N GLY A 590 -37.38 -2.30 -8.03
CA GLY A 590 -37.00 -3.20 -6.95
C GLY A 590 -37.23 -2.61 -5.57
N VAL A 591 -36.76 -3.32 -4.55
CA VAL A 591 -36.83 -2.94 -3.13
C VAL A 591 -35.44 -2.91 -2.52
N LEU A 592 -35.20 -1.96 -1.63
CA LEU A 592 -33.93 -1.78 -0.95
C LEU A 592 -34.00 -2.47 0.41
N PRO A 593 -33.19 -3.51 0.70
CA PRO A 593 -33.14 -4.12 2.03
C PRO A 593 -32.87 -3.07 3.11
N ILE A 594 -33.55 -3.17 4.24
CA ILE A 594 -33.48 -2.12 5.28
C ILE A 594 -32.07 -1.97 5.86
N ASP A 595 -31.32 -3.06 5.92
CA ASP A 595 -29.92 -3.06 6.35
C ASP A 595 -29.02 -2.24 5.39
N ASP A 596 -29.42 -2.07 4.12
CA ASP A 596 -28.68 -1.36 3.09
C ASP A 596 -29.09 0.11 2.91
N VAL A 597 -30.12 0.59 3.62
CA VAL A 597 -30.55 2.01 3.59
C VAL A 597 -29.42 2.95 3.94
N LYS A 598 -28.62 2.62 4.97
CA LYS A 598 -27.47 3.44 5.36
C LYS A 598 -26.44 3.51 4.24
N SER A 599 -26.17 2.37 3.60
CA SER A 599 -25.21 2.25 2.50
C SER A 599 -25.64 3.07 1.28
N ALA A 600 -26.94 3.03 0.94
CA ALA A 600 -27.51 3.81 -0.15
C ALA A 600 -27.44 5.33 0.10
N LEU A 601 -27.72 5.80 1.32
CA LEU A 601 -27.60 7.22 1.70
C LEU A 601 -26.15 7.72 1.69
N ILE A 602 -25.19 6.89 2.09
CA ILE A 602 -23.76 7.20 2.01
C ILE A 602 -23.31 7.30 0.55
N ALA A 603 -23.73 6.35 -0.30
CA ALA A 603 -23.39 6.36 -1.73
C ALA A 603 -23.90 7.62 -2.45
N LEU A 604 -25.05 8.14 -2.01
CA LEU A 604 -25.62 9.40 -2.50
C LEU A 604 -24.93 10.66 -1.97
N GLY A 605 -23.99 10.54 -1.02
CA GLY A 605 -23.31 11.68 -0.40
C GLY A 605 -24.17 12.45 0.61
N VAL A 606 -25.24 11.83 1.12
CA VAL A 606 -26.14 12.38 2.16
C VAL A 606 -26.21 11.43 3.35
N PRO A 607 -25.08 11.15 4.02
CA PRO A 607 -25.06 10.23 5.14
C PRO A 607 -26.00 10.70 6.26
N PRO A 608 -26.61 9.77 7.03
CA PRO A 608 -27.27 10.15 8.27
C PRO A 608 -26.24 10.76 9.22
N SER A 609 -26.56 11.93 9.77
CA SER A 609 -25.77 12.72 10.71
C SER A 609 -25.67 12.06 12.08
N SER A 610 -26.62 11.17 12.42
CA SER A 610 -26.58 10.40 13.66
C SER A 610 -27.28 9.04 13.55
N HIS A 611 -27.00 8.16 14.51
CA HIS A 611 -27.71 6.87 14.63
C HIS A 611 -29.20 7.04 14.96
N ALA A 612 -29.58 8.14 15.62
CA ALA A 612 -30.99 8.43 15.92
C ALA A 612 -31.76 8.78 14.63
N GLU A 613 -31.15 9.59 13.77
CA GLU A 613 -31.71 9.96 12.47
C GLU A 613 -31.82 8.76 11.53
N LEU A 614 -30.79 7.89 11.48
CA LEU A 614 -30.87 6.65 10.70
C LEU A 614 -32.04 5.76 11.18
N LYS A 615 -32.26 5.68 12.49
CA LYS A 615 -33.36 4.90 13.05
C LYS A 615 -34.73 5.49 12.68
N GLU A 616 -34.83 6.81 12.61
CA GLU A 616 -36.03 7.51 12.14
C GLU A 616 -36.28 7.24 10.64
N PHE A 617 -35.24 7.32 9.81
CA PHE A 617 -35.34 7.00 8.38
C PHE A 617 -35.78 5.56 8.15
N VAL A 618 -35.17 4.61 8.86
CA VAL A 618 -35.57 3.20 8.78
C VAL A 618 -37.04 3.02 9.20
N SER A 619 -37.48 3.70 10.27
CA SER A 619 -38.89 3.64 10.70
C SER A 619 -39.87 4.28 9.71
N ILE A 620 -39.43 5.23 8.89
CA ILE A 620 -40.24 5.86 7.84
C ILE A 620 -40.29 4.96 6.59
N LEU A 621 -39.16 4.33 6.25
CA LEU A 621 -39.01 3.50 5.06
C LEU A 621 -39.64 2.12 5.21
N ASP A 622 -39.67 1.59 6.43
CA ASP A 622 -40.25 0.30 6.76
C ASP A 622 -41.10 0.39 8.04
N PRO A 623 -42.30 1.00 7.95
CA PRO A 623 -43.19 1.18 9.10
C PRO A 623 -43.80 -0.14 9.59
N ASP A 624 -43.94 -1.12 8.69
CA ASP A 624 -44.56 -2.42 8.97
C ASP A 624 -43.53 -3.52 9.34
N ASN A 625 -42.23 -3.18 9.30
CA ASN A 625 -41.11 -4.08 9.58
C ASN A 625 -41.05 -5.28 8.61
N ASP A 626 -41.36 -5.03 7.34
CA ASP A 626 -41.29 -5.94 6.21
C ASP A 626 -39.84 -6.24 5.79
N GLY A 627 -38.88 -5.43 6.24
CA GLY A 627 -37.44 -5.60 6.03
C GLY A 627 -36.92 -4.97 4.75
N TYR A 628 -37.73 -4.21 4.02
CA TYR A 628 -37.33 -3.52 2.79
C TYR A 628 -38.00 -2.15 2.62
N ALA A 629 -37.35 -1.27 1.87
CA ALA A 629 -37.80 0.06 1.50
C ALA A 629 -38.13 0.13 0.00
N THR A 630 -39.26 0.72 -0.36
CA THR A 630 -39.60 0.98 -1.77
C THR A 630 -38.96 2.28 -2.27
N PHE A 631 -38.90 2.45 -3.59
CA PHE A 631 -38.20 3.58 -4.22
C PHE A 631 -38.80 4.95 -3.86
N GLU A 632 -40.13 5.06 -3.79
CA GLU A 632 -40.79 6.35 -3.54
C GLU A 632 -40.53 6.91 -2.12
N PRO A 633 -40.68 6.13 -1.03
CA PRO A 633 -40.28 6.54 0.32
C PRO A 633 -38.79 6.88 0.43
N PHE A 634 -37.91 6.08 -0.19
CA PHE A 634 -36.47 6.36 -0.20
C PHE A 634 -36.15 7.68 -0.90
N PHE A 635 -36.78 7.92 -2.06
CA PHE A 635 -36.65 9.16 -2.81
C PHE A 635 -37.05 10.38 -1.99
N ALA A 636 -38.15 10.29 -1.22
CA ALA A 636 -38.62 11.38 -0.37
C ALA A 636 -37.62 11.74 0.74
N ILE A 637 -37.00 10.75 1.40
CA ILE A 637 -35.96 10.99 2.41
C ILE A 637 -34.72 11.66 1.81
N CYS A 638 -34.28 11.19 0.65
CA CYS A 638 -33.13 11.76 -0.05
C CYS A 638 -33.37 13.22 -0.46
N ALA A 639 -34.58 13.52 -0.95
CA ALA A 639 -34.98 14.88 -1.28
C ALA A 639 -34.95 15.81 -0.06
N LEU A 640 -35.47 15.37 1.09
CA LEU A 640 -35.42 16.14 2.34
C LEU A 640 -33.97 16.43 2.78
N LYS A 641 -33.07 15.46 2.65
CA LYS A 641 -31.64 15.63 2.95
C LYS A 641 -30.96 16.65 2.02
N PHE A 642 -31.29 16.66 0.74
CA PHE A 642 -30.76 17.68 -0.18
C PHE A 642 -31.21 19.09 0.18
N HIS A 643 -32.49 19.27 0.53
CA HIS A 643 -33.00 20.58 0.98
C HIS A 643 -32.37 21.03 2.31
N THR A 644 -32.08 20.09 3.22
CA THR A 644 -31.42 20.41 4.50
C THR A 644 -29.97 20.86 4.30
N ARG A 645 -29.25 20.28 3.33
CA ARG A 645 -27.89 20.68 2.96
C ARG A 645 -27.86 22.10 2.38
N GLU A 646 -28.86 22.50 1.61
CA GLU A 646 -29.02 23.90 1.18
C GLU A 646 -29.31 24.83 2.36
N HIS A 647 -30.12 24.40 3.33
CA HIS A 647 -30.45 25.20 4.50
C HIS A 647 -29.26 25.44 5.44
N ASP A 648 -28.31 24.51 5.55
CA ASP A 648 -27.03 24.73 6.25
C ASP A 648 -26.16 25.79 5.54
N SER A 649 -26.20 25.82 4.21
CA SER A 649 -25.53 26.88 3.43
C SER A 649 -26.20 28.25 3.63
N ASP A 650 -27.51 28.28 3.82
CA ASP A 650 -28.26 29.49 4.15
C ASP A 650 -28.05 29.95 5.60
N ALA A 651 -27.92 29.01 6.55
CA ALA A 651 -27.57 29.30 7.94
C ALA A 651 -26.16 29.92 8.02
N HIS A 652 -25.18 29.33 7.32
CA HIS A 652 -23.84 29.89 7.23
C HIS A 652 -23.84 31.28 6.56
N ARG A 653 -24.63 31.47 5.50
CA ARG A 653 -24.79 32.79 4.87
C ARG A 653 -25.41 33.81 5.83
N ALA A 654 -26.36 33.41 6.69
CA ALA A 654 -26.95 34.27 7.70
C ALA A 654 -25.95 34.63 8.82
N GLU A 655 -25.11 33.69 9.26
CA GLU A 655 -24.05 33.92 10.24
C GLU A 655 -22.97 34.89 9.72
N VAL A 656 -22.57 34.72 8.46
CA VAL A 656 -21.65 35.64 7.77
C VAL A 656 -22.25 37.04 7.70
N GLU A 657 -23.53 37.18 7.35
CA GLU A 657 -24.22 38.47 7.27
C GLU A 657 -24.35 39.13 8.66
N GLU A 658 -24.68 38.37 9.70
CA GLU A 658 -24.76 38.89 11.08
C GLU A 658 -23.39 39.39 11.56
N ALA A 659 -22.35 38.59 11.37
CA ALA A 659 -20.98 38.95 11.72
C ALA A 659 -20.49 40.17 10.91
N PHE A 660 -20.78 40.23 9.61
CA PHE A 660 -20.45 41.36 8.76
C PHE A 660 -21.12 42.65 9.24
N ARG A 661 -22.39 42.57 9.65
CA ARG A 661 -23.12 43.72 10.22
C ARG A 661 -22.57 44.19 11.56
N LEU A 662 -21.95 43.33 12.36
CA LEU A 662 -21.26 43.76 13.58
C LEU A 662 -20.07 44.66 13.26
N PHE A 663 -19.28 44.32 12.23
CA PHE A 663 -18.15 45.15 11.79
C PHE A 663 -18.62 46.48 11.18
N THR A 664 -19.71 46.48 10.41
CA THR A 664 -20.27 47.73 9.84
C THR A 664 -21.13 48.53 10.83
N ASN A 665 -21.36 48.01 12.04
CA ASN A 665 -22.31 48.56 13.02
C ASN A 665 -23.71 48.76 12.41
N GLY A 666 -24.14 47.80 11.60
CA GLY A 666 -25.44 47.79 10.94
C GLY A 666 -25.60 48.79 9.78
N GLN A 667 -24.54 49.48 9.35
CA GLN A 667 -24.57 50.34 8.18
C GLN A 667 -24.43 49.52 6.89
N ASP A 668 -25.21 49.88 5.87
CA ASP A 668 -25.10 49.28 4.55
C ASP A 668 -23.78 49.71 3.88
N GLY A 669 -23.10 48.75 3.24
CA GLY A 669 -21.85 48.98 2.52
C GLY A 669 -20.66 48.22 3.10
N PRO A 670 -19.47 48.41 2.52
CA PRO A 670 -18.28 47.63 2.84
C PRO A 670 -17.70 47.98 4.23
N ILE A 671 -16.91 47.08 4.80
CA ILE A 671 -16.11 47.38 5.99
C ILE A 671 -15.03 48.38 5.60
N THR A 672 -15.05 49.56 6.23
CA THR A 672 -14.12 50.66 5.97
C THR A 672 -13.03 50.75 7.03
N LEU A 673 -11.99 51.56 6.77
CA LEU A 673 -10.95 51.87 7.76
C LEU A 673 -11.54 52.45 9.06
N GLY A 674 -12.60 53.25 8.94
CA GLY A 674 -13.32 53.78 10.10
C GLY A 674 -14.03 52.70 10.91
N HIS A 675 -14.46 51.60 10.27
CA HIS A 675 -15.08 50.46 10.95
C HIS A 675 -14.04 49.69 11.75
N LEU A 676 -12.89 49.34 11.15
CA LEU A 676 -11.83 48.62 11.84
C LEU A 676 -11.23 49.40 13.01
N ARG A 677 -11.08 50.73 12.87
CA ARG A 677 -10.63 51.60 13.97
C ARG A 677 -11.59 51.55 15.17
N ARG A 678 -12.90 51.51 14.93
CA ARG A 678 -13.88 51.36 16.01
C ARG A 678 -13.78 49.99 16.66
N VAL A 679 -13.66 48.93 15.86
CA VAL A 679 -13.54 47.56 16.37
C VAL A 679 -12.29 47.42 17.24
N ALA A 680 -11.13 47.89 16.78
CA ALA A 680 -9.88 47.90 17.56
C ALA A 680 -10.03 48.69 18.87
N ALA A 681 -10.69 49.85 18.84
CA ALA A 681 -10.97 50.65 20.04
C ALA A 681 -11.91 49.95 21.04
N VAL A 682 -12.91 49.20 20.55
CA VAL A 682 -13.81 48.40 21.40
C VAL A 682 -13.05 47.23 22.03
N LEU A 683 -12.17 46.59 21.28
CA LEU A 683 -11.31 45.49 21.75
C LEU A 683 -10.14 45.98 22.63
N LYS A 684 -9.97 47.31 22.77
CA LYS A 684 -8.85 47.95 23.48
C LYS A 684 -7.48 47.54 22.95
N GLU A 685 -7.40 47.26 21.65
CA GLU A 685 -6.16 46.98 20.96
C GLU A 685 -5.63 48.28 20.33
N ASP A 686 -4.35 48.56 20.57
CA ASP A 686 -3.65 49.69 19.97
C ASP A 686 -3.06 49.24 18.64
N VAL A 687 -3.82 49.45 17.57
CA VAL A 687 -3.48 49.02 16.21
C VAL A 687 -3.16 50.25 15.38
N ASP A 688 -2.00 50.26 14.73
CA ASP A 688 -1.57 51.39 13.92
C ASP A 688 -2.42 51.56 12.64
N GLU A 689 -2.48 52.78 12.12
CA GLU A 689 -3.32 53.11 10.97
C GLU A 689 -2.83 52.53 9.63
N GLU A 690 -1.54 52.22 9.50
CA GLU A 690 -0.98 51.49 8.34
C GLU A 690 -1.38 50.02 8.36
N LEU A 691 -1.29 49.35 9.50
CA LEU A 691 -1.71 47.97 9.68
C LEU A 691 -3.20 47.79 9.38
N LEU A 692 -4.06 48.73 9.81
CA LEU A 692 -5.49 48.70 9.46
C LEU A 692 -5.75 48.89 7.96
N LYS A 693 -4.88 49.60 7.24
CA LYS A 693 -4.97 49.72 5.77
C LYS A 693 -4.53 48.44 5.11
N ASP A 694 -3.47 47.81 5.60
CA ASP A 694 -2.95 46.54 5.09
C ASP A 694 -3.98 45.42 5.25
N MET A 695 -4.67 45.35 6.39
CA MET A 695 -5.79 44.40 6.59
C MET A 695 -6.90 44.56 5.54
N ILE A 696 -7.25 45.80 5.17
CA ILE A 696 -8.24 46.05 4.13
C ILE A 696 -7.70 45.63 2.76
N LEU A 697 -6.44 45.94 2.46
CA LEU A 697 -5.83 45.59 1.18
C LEU A 697 -5.68 44.07 1.02
N GLU A 698 -5.31 43.36 2.09
CA GLU A 698 -5.21 41.90 2.09
C GLU A 698 -6.57 41.25 1.85
N ALA A 699 -7.59 41.66 2.63
CA ALA A 699 -8.93 41.11 2.51
C ALA A 699 -9.58 41.37 1.14
N ASN A 700 -9.26 42.52 0.53
CA ASN A 700 -9.93 43.02 -0.65
C ASN A 700 -9.13 42.79 -1.95
N GLY A 701 -7.97 42.12 -1.85
CA GLY A 701 -7.11 41.78 -2.98
C GLY A 701 -6.34 42.97 -3.56
N GLY A 702 -6.05 43.99 -2.74
CA GLY A 702 -5.21 45.13 -3.10
C GLY A 702 -5.91 46.20 -3.94
N VAL A 703 -7.25 46.14 -4.06
CA VAL A 703 -8.04 47.02 -4.95
C VAL A 703 -8.08 48.47 -4.45
N GLY A 704 -7.71 48.68 -3.18
CA GLY A 704 -7.55 50.01 -2.58
C GLY A 704 -8.40 50.17 -1.32
N VAL A 705 -7.86 50.91 -0.35
CA VAL A 705 -8.46 51.09 0.98
C VAL A 705 -9.85 51.75 0.91
N ALA A 706 -10.06 52.65 -0.06
CA ALA A 706 -11.32 53.38 -0.21
C ALA A 706 -12.51 52.48 -0.59
N ARG A 707 -12.26 51.30 -1.18
CA ARG A 707 -13.30 50.35 -1.55
C ARG A 707 -13.82 49.56 -0.33
N GLY A 708 -12.98 49.40 0.69
CA GLY A 708 -13.29 48.55 1.85
C GLY A 708 -13.38 47.07 1.49
N VAL A 709 -13.94 46.29 2.42
CA VAL A 709 -14.10 44.82 2.33
C VAL A 709 -15.59 44.47 2.19
N GLY A 710 -15.95 43.73 1.15
CA GLY A 710 -17.32 43.22 0.95
C GLY A 710 -17.63 41.96 1.75
N ALA A 711 -18.91 41.56 1.81
CA ALA A 711 -19.35 40.40 2.60
C ALA A 711 -18.69 39.07 2.15
N GLU A 712 -18.53 38.85 0.85
CA GLU A 712 -17.85 37.66 0.32
C GLU A 712 -16.34 37.65 0.62
N GLU A 713 -15.71 38.83 0.67
CA GLU A 713 -14.31 38.98 1.04
C GLU A 713 -14.10 38.74 2.52
N PHE A 714 -15.01 39.26 3.33
CA PHE A 714 -15.06 39.00 4.76
C PHE A 714 -15.25 37.52 5.07
N ASP A 715 -16.16 36.82 4.38
CA ASP A 715 -16.34 35.37 4.51
C ASP A 715 -15.04 34.60 4.23
N ARG A 716 -14.37 34.93 3.12
CA ARG A 716 -13.09 34.30 2.77
C ARG A 716 -12.01 34.53 3.83
N VAL A 717 -11.89 35.74 4.35
CA VAL A 717 -10.93 36.06 5.42
C VAL A 717 -11.25 35.27 6.68
N MET A 718 -12.52 35.22 7.09
CA MET A 718 -12.93 34.51 8.30
C MET A 718 -12.76 32.98 8.18
N LYS A 719 -12.93 32.41 6.97
CA LYS A 719 -12.58 31.01 6.66
C LYS A 719 -11.08 30.77 6.72
N SER A 720 -10.27 31.66 6.14
CA SER A 720 -8.80 31.53 6.18
C SER A 720 -8.25 31.66 7.60
N ALA A 721 -8.92 32.42 8.46
CA ALA A 721 -8.63 32.55 9.89
C ALA A 721 -9.20 31.40 10.74
N GLY A 722 -9.93 30.45 10.13
CA GLY A 722 -10.49 29.27 10.81
C GLY A 722 -11.70 29.56 11.71
N VAL A 723 -12.36 30.71 11.55
CA VAL A 723 -13.56 31.08 12.33
C VAL A 723 -14.78 30.29 11.86
N TRP A 724 -14.89 30.04 10.56
CA TRP A 724 -15.90 29.18 9.95
C TRP A 724 -15.25 27.88 9.46
N ARG A 725 -15.92 26.73 9.64
CA ARG A 725 -15.44 25.40 9.19
C ARG A 725 -16.17 24.91 7.96
#